data_AF-A0A3E2YMC6-F1
#
_entry.id   AF-A0A3E2YMC6-F1
#
_cell.length_a   1.000
_cell.length_b   1.000
_cell.length_c   1.000
_cell.angle_alpha   90.00
_cell.angle_beta   90.00
_cell.angle_gamma   90.00
#
_symmetry.space_group_name_H-M   'P 1'
#
loop_
_entity.id
_entity.type
_entity.pdbx_description
1 polymer ?
#
loop_
_entity_poly.entity_id
_entity_poly.type
_entity_poly.pdbx_seq_one_letter_code
_entity_poly.pdbx_strand_id
1 'polypeptide(L)'
;MMQEYVYVMAGNAFALGDAQGDMTADPRVPVGLFSFDTRFLSRWVLTVDGQRLHALSRDDLTYFETRFVLVPGTASHYVDADVSVIRHRSLDDSYNERITVLNHSAGPAEFTVRMEIACDFADTAEIRQPRPRRVEITPLGQEGELRLRYQRDRFCRETVVSSTAPVEVDERGMTFRIRVEPNGSWTTNLHVGMLIRGAAARDLRASLEAHRRRVSRDMREDLERWRARAPELVAEHDDLRRAYEGSLADLAALRYTPLAHDAPLPVGGLPWAMTLYGRDALITCLETLPFTPELTPATLRTLAFAQGGQLDDQHDEEPGKILVENRYGENGVFGEAATSLYFGAADTTPLFVILLDEYERWSGDVELVRELRHPTRMALDWIDEYGDMTGDGYLRYQRRNTRNGLVNQCWKNSPEAIVDRTGRQPAFPRATCELQGYAYDAKLRGARLAREFWGDPGYADRLEREAAELRQRFNRDFWLPHREYYALALTPDGEPVDALASNMGHLLWSGIVEPDRAEAVARHLVGPRLFSGWGVRTYAEEQRPYNPVGAHLGAVWPSDNAIIAAGLRRYGCDEAAARITAGIFDIVRLLGSPIPETIAGYRRDLTRYPVQLPHAGRPQAWSSGALLMLLGTALGLSPCGDNLLVDPALPQGFGRIELLDIPGRWGHADAYGRDRALAGRGSRLRPG
;
A
#
# COMPACT_ATOMS: atom_id res chain seq x y z
N MET A 1 3.24 27.15 -5.19
CA MET A 1 3.33 26.48 -3.88
C MET A 1 2.60 25.15 -4.04
N MET A 2 3.22 24.00 -3.78
CA MET A 2 2.50 22.72 -3.78
C MET A 2 1.48 22.76 -2.65
N GLN A 3 0.23 22.40 -2.94
CA GLN A 3 -0.81 22.29 -1.92
C GLN A 3 -0.49 21.06 -1.07
N GLU A 4 -0.21 21.28 0.21
CA GLU A 4 -0.04 20.21 1.19
C GLU A 4 -1.42 19.65 1.54
N TYR A 5 -1.54 18.32 1.51
CA TYR A 5 -2.75 17.62 1.91
C TYR A 5 -2.54 16.93 3.26
N VAL A 6 -3.58 16.97 4.09
CA VAL A 6 -3.61 16.37 5.42
C VAL A 6 -4.68 15.29 5.44
N TYR A 7 -4.35 14.16 6.06
CA TYR A 7 -5.27 13.04 6.16
C TYR A 7 -5.48 12.57 7.60
N VAL A 8 -6.65 11.97 7.83
CA VAL A 8 -6.91 11.05 8.95
C VAL A 8 -7.59 9.81 8.39
N MET A 9 -7.32 8.64 8.95
CA MET A 9 -7.85 7.37 8.47
C MET A 9 -8.18 6.41 9.61
N ALA A 10 -9.18 5.58 9.42
CA ALA A 10 -9.56 4.52 10.35
C ALA A 10 -10.23 3.38 9.59
N GLY A 11 -9.53 2.26 9.48
CA GLY A 11 -9.99 1.08 8.76
C GLY A 11 -10.39 1.41 7.33
N ASN A 12 -11.69 1.39 7.06
CA ASN A 12 -12.27 1.52 5.72
C ASN A 12 -12.61 2.98 5.38
N ALA A 13 -12.37 3.93 6.29
CA ALA A 13 -12.67 5.34 6.11
C ALA A 13 -11.40 6.19 6.13
N PHE A 14 -11.40 7.27 5.35
CA PHE A 14 -10.36 8.28 5.38
C PHE A 14 -10.92 9.65 5.03
N ALA A 15 -10.31 10.70 5.58
CA ALA A 15 -10.59 12.08 5.23
C ALA A 15 -9.30 12.73 4.71
N LEU A 16 -9.39 13.39 3.57
CA LEU A 16 -8.29 14.15 2.96
C LEU A 16 -8.73 15.61 2.79
N GLY A 17 -7.97 16.53 3.36
CA GLY A 17 -8.19 17.98 3.26
C GLY A 17 -6.90 18.73 2.93
N ASP A 18 -7.00 20.05 2.78
CA ASP A 18 -5.81 20.90 2.66
C ASP A 18 -5.10 21.11 4.01
N ALA A 19 -4.02 21.89 4.00
CA ALA A 19 -3.24 22.25 5.19
C ALA A 19 -4.06 22.95 6.31
N GLN A 20 -5.26 23.46 6.00
CA GLN A 20 -6.18 24.11 6.95
C GLN A 20 -7.21 23.13 7.54
N GLY A 21 -7.21 21.89 7.04
CA GLY A 21 -8.22 20.88 7.31
C GLY A 21 -9.49 21.06 6.47
N ASP A 22 -9.54 22.03 5.54
CA ASP A 22 -10.71 22.24 4.69
C ASP A 22 -10.77 21.19 3.58
N MET A 23 -11.98 20.74 3.25
CA MET A 23 -12.23 19.85 2.13
C MET A 23 -13.01 20.61 1.07
N THR A 24 -12.44 20.70 -0.13
CA THR A 24 -13.12 21.20 -1.32
C THR A 24 -12.78 20.25 -2.46
N ALA A 25 -13.80 19.71 -3.12
CA ALA A 25 -13.63 18.77 -4.22
C ALA A 25 -12.62 19.28 -5.27
N ASP A 26 -11.63 18.45 -5.57
CA ASP A 26 -10.64 18.65 -6.63
C ASP A 26 -10.73 17.46 -7.61
N PRO A 27 -10.83 17.67 -8.93
CA PRO A 27 -10.86 16.57 -9.89
C PRO A 27 -9.51 15.84 -10.04
N ARG A 28 -8.41 16.37 -9.49
CA ARG A 28 -7.07 15.78 -9.61
C ARG A 28 -6.68 14.91 -8.42
N VAL A 29 -7.31 15.12 -7.27
CA VAL A 29 -7.00 14.47 -5.99
C VAL A 29 -8.31 14.20 -5.25
N PRO A 30 -8.53 13.02 -4.64
CA PRO A 30 -9.78 12.70 -3.96
C PRO A 30 -9.87 13.38 -2.59
N VAL A 31 -10.02 14.71 -2.61
CA VAL A 31 -10.29 15.53 -1.41
C VAL A 31 -11.71 15.26 -0.94
N GLY A 32 -11.88 15.02 0.36
CA GLY A 32 -13.17 14.69 0.99
C GLY A 32 -13.07 13.65 2.10
N LEU A 33 -14.22 13.28 2.67
CA LEU A 33 -14.38 12.14 3.57
C LEU A 33 -14.91 10.95 2.78
N PHE A 34 -14.23 9.82 2.84
CA PHE A 34 -14.52 8.61 2.09
C PHE A 34 -14.73 7.42 3.02
N SER A 35 -15.61 6.51 2.60
CA SER A 35 -15.79 5.21 3.24
C SER A 35 -16.35 4.22 2.20
N PHE A 36 -15.78 3.01 2.13
CA PHE A 36 -16.17 1.98 1.14
C PHE A 36 -16.29 2.54 -0.29
N ASP A 37 -15.20 3.15 -0.77
CA ASP A 37 -15.06 3.81 -2.07
C ASP A 37 -16.02 4.98 -2.36
N THR A 38 -16.86 5.40 -1.41
CA THR A 38 -17.84 6.49 -1.58
C THR A 38 -17.40 7.76 -0.85
N ARG A 39 -17.46 8.93 -1.50
CA ARG A 39 -17.23 10.25 -0.89
C ARG A 39 -18.47 10.74 -0.13
N PHE A 40 -18.46 10.60 1.20
CA PHE A 40 -19.50 11.10 2.10
C PHE A 40 -19.43 12.60 2.38
N LEU A 41 -18.29 13.27 2.21
CA LEU A 41 -18.19 14.74 2.22
C LEU A 41 -17.36 15.22 1.04
N SER A 42 -17.95 16.04 0.18
CA SER A 42 -17.26 16.73 -0.93
C SER A 42 -16.91 18.17 -0.58
N ARG A 43 -17.55 18.72 0.46
CA ARG A 43 -17.23 20.02 1.05
C ARG A 43 -17.31 19.96 2.57
N TRP A 44 -16.27 20.46 3.22
CA TRP A 44 -16.17 20.62 4.67
C TRP A 44 -15.27 21.81 4.98
N VAL A 45 -15.88 22.98 5.09
CA VAL A 45 -15.19 24.28 5.07
C VAL A 45 -15.57 25.10 6.29
N LEU A 46 -14.56 25.51 7.07
CA LEU A 46 -14.77 26.34 8.25
C LEU A 46 -14.46 27.82 7.97
N THR A 47 -15.38 28.70 8.35
CA THR A 47 -15.19 30.16 8.31
C THR A 47 -15.59 30.80 9.63
N VAL A 48 -14.95 31.92 9.96
CA VAL A 48 -15.31 32.80 11.08
C VAL A 48 -15.53 34.19 10.50
N ASP A 49 -16.71 34.77 10.75
CA ASP A 49 -17.15 36.06 10.20
C ASP A 49 -17.00 36.16 8.67
N GLY A 50 -17.27 35.03 8.00
CA GLY A 50 -17.16 34.90 6.54
C GLY A 50 -15.73 34.79 6.01
N GLN A 51 -14.71 34.82 6.88
CA GLN A 51 -13.31 34.66 6.49
C GLN A 51 -12.85 33.21 6.57
N ARG A 52 -12.02 32.80 5.60
CA ARG A 52 -11.29 31.52 5.65
C ARG A 52 -10.21 31.58 6.72
N LEU A 53 -9.91 30.40 7.25
CA LEU A 53 -8.89 30.23 8.28
C LEU A 53 -7.54 29.89 7.65
N HIS A 54 -6.47 30.33 8.31
CA HIS A 54 -5.09 30.05 7.96
C HIS A 54 -4.34 29.43 9.14
N ALA A 55 -3.53 28.42 8.85
CA ALA A 55 -2.87 27.58 9.83
C ALA A 55 -1.59 28.26 10.28
N LEU A 56 -1.50 28.42 11.59
CA LEU A 56 -0.27 28.79 12.27
C LEU A 56 0.58 27.55 12.51
N SER A 57 -0.05 26.45 12.90
CA SER A 57 0.60 25.16 13.15
C SER A 57 -0.37 24.01 12.99
N ARG A 58 0.20 22.83 12.73
CA ARG A 58 -0.48 21.55 12.67
C ARG A 58 0.31 20.52 13.47
N ASP A 59 -0.40 19.63 14.15
CA ASP A 59 0.18 18.52 14.89
C ASP A 59 -0.56 17.23 14.51
N ASP A 60 0.16 16.29 13.88
CA ASP A 60 -0.35 14.97 13.51
C ASP A 60 -0.08 14.00 14.65
N LEU A 61 -1.04 13.88 15.56
CA LEU A 61 -0.91 13.10 16.78
C LEU A 61 -0.83 11.59 16.49
N THR A 62 -1.70 11.10 15.60
CA THR A 62 -1.74 9.72 15.10
C THR A 62 -2.32 9.68 13.68
N TYR A 63 -2.34 8.52 13.03
CA TYR A 63 -2.96 8.38 11.70
C TYR A 63 -4.48 8.65 11.69
N PHE A 64 -5.14 8.65 12.86
CA PHE A 64 -6.58 8.87 13.00
C PHE A 64 -6.92 10.18 13.70
N GLU A 65 -5.93 10.97 14.13
CA GLU A 65 -6.13 12.19 14.92
C GLU A 65 -5.15 13.29 14.52
N THR A 66 -5.67 14.47 14.19
CA THR A 66 -4.85 15.65 13.84
C THR A 66 -5.43 16.92 14.47
N ARG A 67 -4.55 17.87 14.78
CA ARG A 67 -4.93 19.15 15.39
C ARG A 67 -4.38 20.31 14.58
N PHE A 68 -5.22 21.31 14.37
CA PHE A 68 -4.86 22.55 13.70
C PHE A 68 -5.03 23.72 14.64
N VAL A 69 -4.09 24.67 14.61
CA VAL A 69 -4.23 25.98 15.24
C VAL A 69 -4.29 27.01 14.12
N LEU A 70 -5.41 27.74 14.06
CA LEU A 70 -5.80 28.56 12.93
C LEU A 70 -6.17 29.98 13.38
N VAL A 71 -6.14 30.92 12.44
CA VAL A 71 -6.62 32.30 12.61
C VAL A 71 -7.44 32.74 11.38
N PRO A 72 -8.46 33.60 11.53
CA PRO A 72 -9.18 34.17 10.39
C PRO A 72 -8.30 35.11 9.57
N GLY A 73 -8.41 35.02 8.24
CA GLY A 73 -7.62 35.85 7.33
C GLY A 73 -6.13 35.54 7.35
N THR A 74 -5.33 36.34 6.66
CA THR A 74 -3.86 36.18 6.67
C THR A 74 -3.30 36.99 7.83
N ALA A 75 -2.87 36.31 8.90
CA ALA A 75 -2.07 36.96 9.93
C ALA A 75 -0.84 37.60 9.26
N SER A 76 -0.70 38.91 9.43
CA SER A 76 0.43 39.67 8.92
C SER A 76 1.21 40.22 10.11
N HIS A 77 2.48 40.58 9.92
CA HIS A 77 3.28 41.24 10.95
C HIS A 77 2.68 42.55 11.51
N TYR A 78 1.60 43.07 10.89
CA TYR A 78 0.99 44.35 11.22
C TYR A 78 -0.42 44.23 11.83
N VAL A 79 -0.98 43.03 11.95
CA VAL A 79 -2.32 42.80 12.53
C VAL A 79 -2.29 41.56 13.41
N ASP A 80 -2.37 41.78 14.73
CA ASP A 80 -2.58 40.69 15.69
C ASP A 80 -3.99 40.12 15.50
N ALA A 81 -4.10 38.80 15.42
CA ALA A 81 -5.40 38.14 15.36
C ALA A 81 -6.02 38.10 16.76
N ASP A 82 -7.09 38.86 16.98
CA ASP A 82 -7.86 38.88 18.22
C ASP A 82 -8.63 37.58 18.50
N VAL A 83 -8.59 36.62 17.58
CA VAL A 83 -9.26 35.33 17.66
C VAL A 83 -8.39 34.25 17.06
N SER A 84 -8.36 33.09 17.72
CA SER A 84 -7.79 31.86 17.16
C SER A 84 -8.78 30.72 17.23
N VAL A 85 -8.67 29.79 16.30
CA VAL A 85 -9.52 28.61 16.20
C VAL A 85 -8.65 27.36 16.31
N ILE A 86 -9.03 26.42 17.18
CA ILE A 86 -8.44 25.09 17.23
C ILE A 86 -9.43 24.12 16.60
N ARG A 87 -9.00 23.41 15.55
CA ARG A 87 -9.71 22.25 15.03
C ARG A 87 -9.03 21.00 15.56
N HIS A 88 -9.81 20.10 16.15
CA HIS A 88 -9.33 18.81 16.58
C HIS A 88 -10.16 17.73 15.90
N ARG A 89 -9.52 16.99 15.00
CA ARG A 89 -10.17 16.02 14.12
C ARG A 89 -9.79 14.62 14.53
N SER A 90 -10.77 13.75 14.64
CA SER A 90 -10.56 12.32 14.80
C SER A 90 -11.46 11.53 13.86
N LEU A 91 -10.99 10.37 13.40
CA LEU A 91 -11.76 9.43 12.62
C LEU A 91 -11.71 8.06 13.28
N ASP A 92 -12.88 7.48 13.52
CA ASP A 92 -13.07 6.12 14.01
C ASP A 92 -14.11 5.40 13.12
N ASP A 93 -15.21 4.90 13.69
CA ASP A 93 -16.40 4.49 12.93
C ASP A 93 -17.15 5.70 12.31
N SER A 94 -16.83 6.88 12.81
CA SER A 94 -17.41 8.18 12.47
C SER A 94 -16.34 9.24 12.37
N TYR A 95 -16.64 10.32 11.64
CA TYR A 95 -15.75 11.46 11.56
C TYR A 95 -16.18 12.51 12.58
N ASN A 96 -15.26 12.92 13.45
CA ASN A 96 -15.51 13.87 14.51
C ASN A 96 -14.60 15.08 14.37
N GLU A 97 -15.15 16.28 14.54
CA GLU A 97 -14.36 17.51 14.60
C GLU A 97 -14.82 18.41 15.74
N ARG A 98 -13.92 18.65 16.68
CA ARG A 98 -14.10 19.63 17.75
C ARG A 98 -13.53 20.96 17.29
N ILE A 99 -14.36 22.00 17.40
CA ILE A 99 -14.01 23.37 17.05
C ILE A 99 -14.00 24.17 18.33
N THR A 100 -12.86 24.79 18.64
CA THR A 100 -12.71 25.71 19.78
C THR A 100 -12.34 27.10 19.26
N VAL A 101 -13.12 28.11 19.60
CA VAL A 101 -12.86 29.52 19.29
C VAL A 101 -12.41 30.22 20.56
N LEU A 102 -11.25 30.89 20.49
CA LEU A 102 -10.61 31.59 21.61
C LEU A 102 -10.64 33.10 21.34
N ASN A 103 -11.12 33.88 22.30
CA ASN A 103 -11.11 35.33 22.22
C ASN A 103 -9.88 35.89 22.95
N HIS A 104 -8.99 36.55 22.21
CA HIS A 104 -7.77 37.19 22.72
C HIS A 104 -7.93 38.70 22.91
N SER A 105 -9.06 39.27 22.50
CA SER A 105 -9.32 40.71 22.68
C SER A 105 -9.62 41.06 24.14
N ALA A 106 -9.46 42.35 24.47
CA ALA A 106 -9.74 42.87 25.81
C ALA A 106 -11.25 42.96 26.16
N GLY A 107 -12.14 42.78 25.18
CA GLY A 107 -13.59 42.91 25.32
C GLY A 107 -14.34 41.64 24.92
N PRO A 108 -15.63 41.50 25.29
CA PRO A 108 -16.47 40.43 24.75
C PRO A 108 -16.58 40.57 23.23
N ALA A 109 -16.40 39.47 22.51
CA ALA A 109 -16.46 39.44 21.05
C ALA A 109 -17.62 38.54 20.59
N GLU A 110 -18.28 38.94 19.50
CA GLU A 110 -19.32 38.16 18.85
C GLU A 110 -18.77 37.61 17.54
N PHE A 111 -18.93 36.30 17.32
CA PHE A 111 -18.44 35.61 16.14
C PHE A 111 -19.57 34.85 15.46
N THR A 112 -19.53 34.85 14.13
CA THR A 112 -20.32 33.94 13.29
C THR A 112 -19.42 32.82 12.79
N VAL A 113 -19.53 31.65 13.42
CA VAL A 113 -18.79 30.45 13.00
C VAL A 113 -19.67 29.67 12.03
N ARG A 114 -19.18 29.42 10.82
CA ARG A 114 -19.94 28.72 9.77
C ARG A 114 -19.16 27.52 9.26
N MET A 115 -19.81 26.35 9.31
CA MET A 115 -19.36 25.14 8.63
C MET A 115 -20.19 24.94 7.37
N GLU A 116 -19.55 25.02 6.20
CA GLU A 116 -20.18 24.68 4.93
C GLU A 116 -20.01 23.19 4.62
N ILE A 117 -21.13 22.53 4.31
CA ILE A 117 -21.22 21.07 4.20
C ILE A 117 -21.85 20.73 2.85
N ALA A 118 -21.23 19.84 2.10
CA ALA A 118 -21.83 19.26 0.91
C ALA A 118 -21.38 17.81 0.72
N CYS A 119 -22.25 17.02 0.10
CA CYS A 119 -22.01 15.65 -0.28
C CYS A 119 -22.31 15.50 -1.77
N ASP A 120 -21.54 14.65 -2.45
CA ASP A 120 -21.88 14.20 -3.80
C ASP A 120 -21.97 12.68 -3.92
N PHE A 121 -21.51 11.92 -2.91
CA PHE A 121 -21.51 10.45 -2.93
C PHE A 121 -20.79 9.88 -4.15
N ALA A 122 -19.78 10.61 -4.65
CA ALA A 122 -18.97 10.17 -5.77
C ALA A 122 -18.19 8.90 -5.42
N ASP A 123 -18.10 7.98 -6.37
CA ASP A 123 -17.23 6.81 -6.27
C ASP A 123 -15.77 7.26 -6.48
N THR A 124 -14.82 6.65 -5.77
CA THR A 124 -13.39 6.97 -5.85
C THR A 124 -12.87 6.88 -7.29
N ALA A 125 -13.37 5.93 -8.08
CA ALA A 125 -12.96 5.73 -9.47
C ALA A 125 -13.41 6.87 -10.41
N GLU A 126 -14.45 7.61 -10.06
CA GLU A 126 -15.00 8.70 -10.90
C GLU A 126 -14.62 10.09 -10.41
N ILE A 127 -13.81 10.25 -9.36
CA ILE A 127 -13.45 11.57 -8.80
C ILE A 127 -12.92 12.54 -9.86
N ARG A 128 -12.24 12.03 -10.89
CA ARG A 128 -11.74 12.84 -12.00
C ARG A 128 -12.83 13.45 -12.86
N GLN A 129 -13.94 12.73 -13.00
CA GLN A 129 -15.12 13.12 -13.77
C GLN A 129 -16.40 12.64 -13.05
N PRO A 130 -16.77 13.26 -11.92
CA PRO A 130 -17.87 12.76 -11.11
C PRO A 130 -19.19 12.86 -11.87
N ARG A 131 -20.00 11.82 -11.79
CA ARG A 131 -21.35 11.86 -12.38
C ARG A 131 -22.25 12.80 -11.56
N PRO A 132 -23.12 13.59 -12.21
CA PRO A 132 -24.16 14.32 -11.50
C PRO A 132 -25.07 13.39 -10.70
N ARG A 133 -25.25 13.67 -9.40
CA ARG A 133 -26.17 12.96 -8.51
C ARG A 133 -27.17 13.93 -7.90
N ARG A 134 -28.41 13.48 -7.76
CA ARG A 134 -29.44 14.20 -7.02
C ARG A 134 -29.35 13.82 -5.55
N VAL A 135 -28.80 14.70 -4.74
CA VAL A 135 -28.71 14.55 -3.28
C VAL A 135 -29.92 15.21 -2.64
N GLU A 136 -30.65 14.46 -1.83
CA GLU A 136 -31.73 14.97 -0.98
C GLU A 136 -31.12 15.55 0.29
N ILE A 137 -31.43 16.82 0.60
CA ILE A 137 -30.89 17.53 1.76
C ILE A 137 -32.05 17.86 2.69
N THR A 138 -31.94 17.47 3.96
CA THR A 138 -32.96 17.71 4.99
C THR A 138 -32.33 18.41 6.18
N PRO A 139 -32.52 19.74 6.35
CA PRO A 139 -32.09 20.46 7.53
C PRO A 139 -33.06 20.22 8.69
N LEU A 140 -32.58 19.66 9.79
CA LEU A 140 -33.34 19.37 11.01
C LEU A 140 -32.86 20.28 12.14
N GLY A 141 -33.16 21.58 12.02
CA GLY A 141 -32.65 22.61 12.94
C GLY A 141 -32.99 22.37 14.42
N GLN A 142 -34.15 21.79 14.72
CA GLN A 142 -34.54 21.45 16.11
C GLN A 142 -33.70 20.31 16.71
N GLU A 143 -33.18 19.41 15.87
CA GLU A 143 -32.31 18.30 16.27
C GLU A 143 -30.82 18.69 16.22
N GLY A 144 -30.49 19.87 15.66
CA GLY A 144 -29.12 20.27 15.40
C GLY A 144 -28.44 19.39 14.34
N GLU A 145 -29.23 18.83 13.41
CA GLU A 145 -28.77 17.85 12.42
C GLU A 145 -28.96 18.32 10.97
N LEU A 146 -28.01 17.99 10.10
CA LEU A 146 -28.12 18.08 8.65
C LEU A 146 -27.99 16.69 8.04
N ARG A 147 -29.02 16.23 7.32
CA ARG A 147 -29.01 14.92 6.64
C ARG A 147 -28.90 15.11 5.13
N LEU A 148 -27.93 14.44 4.51
CA LEU A 148 -27.74 14.40 3.06
C LEU A 148 -27.84 12.96 2.61
N ARG A 149 -28.71 12.67 1.65
CA ARG A 149 -29.00 11.31 1.20
C ARG A 149 -28.92 11.19 -0.31
N TYR A 150 -28.31 10.11 -0.77
CA TYR A 150 -28.32 9.68 -2.16
C TYR A 150 -28.88 8.27 -2.27
N GLN A 151 -29.77 8.06 -3.25
CA GLN A 151 -30.31 6.76 -3.56
C GLN A 151 -30.41 6.54 -5.08
N ARG A 152 -29.97 5.36 -5.52
CA ARG A 152 -30.22 4.79 -6.83
C ARG A 152 -30.62 3.34 -6.64
N ASP A 153 -31.87 3.01 -6.98
CA ASP A 153 -32.45 1.69 -6.71
C ASP A 153 -32.24 1.25 -5.25
N ARG A 154 -31.46 0.18 -5.02
CA ARG A 154 -31.10 -0.35 -3.70
C ARG A 154 -29.80 0.21 -3.13
N PHE A 155 -29.03 0.95 -3.93
CA PHE A 155 -27.81 1.61 -3.47
C PHE A 155 -28.20 2.90 -2.75
N CYS A 156 -27.96 2.95 -1.43
CA CYS A 156 -28.29 4.10 -0.60
C CYS A 156 -27.12 4.49 0.29
N ARG A 157 -26.83 5.79 0.32
CA ARG A 157 -25.76 6.43 1.10
C ARG A 157 -26.34 7.65 1.79
N GLU A 158 -26.01 7.82 3.06
CA GLU A 158 -26.52 8.92 3.87
C GLU A 158 -25.44 9.47 4.78
N THR A 159 -25.26 10.78 4.75
CA THR A 159 -24.39 11.52 5.66
C THR A 159 -25.28 12.24 6.67
N VAL A 160 -25.06 12.00 7.96
CA VAL A 160 -25.73 12.72 9.05
C VAL A 160 -24.68 13.54 9.79
N VAL A 161 -24.82 14.86 9.77
CA VAL A 161 -23.97 15.76 10.55
C VAL A 161 -24.76 16.28 11.74
N SER A 162 -24.25 16.14 12.95
CA SER A 162 -24.87 16.65 14.17
C SER A 162 -23.90 17.52 14.98
N SER A 163 -24.45 18.44 15.78
CA SER A 163 -23.69 19.36 16.65
C SER A 163 -24.07 19.18 18.12
N THR A 164 -23.08 19.27 19.01
CA THR A 164 -23.33 19.28 20.47
C THR A 164 -23.82 20.63 21.00
N ALA A 165 -23.57 21.72 20.25
CA ALA A 165 -24.04 23.06 20.60
C ALA A 165 -25.28 23.45 19.77
N PRO A 166 -26.17 24.31 20.31
CA PRO A 166 -27.28 24.89 19.54
C PRO A 166 -26.77 25.53 18.24
N VAL A 167 -27.46 25.24 17.13
CA VAL A 167 -26.98 25.57 15.80
C VAL A 167 -28.14 25.89 14.86
N GLU A 168 -27.94 26.85 13.97
CA GLU A 168 -28.84 27.09 12.86
C GLU A 168 -28.42 26.20 11.68
N VAL A 169 -29.35 25.39 11.19
CA VAL A 169 -29.11 24.44 10.10
C VAL A 169 -29.87 24.87 8.86
N ASP A 170 -29.17 24.94 7.73
CA ASP A 170 -29.73 25.18 6.40
C ASP A 170 -29.21 24.14 5.39
N GLU A 171 -29.67 24.21 4.14
CA GLU A 171 -29.29 23.27 3.09
C GLU A 171 -27.79 23.26 2.74
N ARG A 172 -27.03 24.27 3.19
CA ARG A 172 -25.60 24.45 2.89
C ARG A 172 -24.70 24.15 4.10
N GLY A 173 -25.25 23.80 5.26
CA GLY A 173 -24.45 23.56 6.47
C GLY A 173 -25.01 24.12 7.78
N MET A 174 -24.09 24.50 8.67
CA MET A 174 -24.36 24.82 10.07
C MET A 174 -23.75 26.17 10.49
N THR A 175 -24.54 27.04 11.11
CA THR A 175 -24.11 28.36 11.60
C THR A 175 -24.27 28.49 13.11
N PHE A 176 -23.21 28.93 13.78
CA PHE A 176 -23.19 29.27 15.19
C PHE A 176 -22.98 30.78 15.35
N ARG A 177 -23.90 31.44 16.06
CA ARG A 177 -23.73 32.82 16.51
C ARG A 177 -23.39 32.81 17.98
N ILE A 178 -22.14 33.14 18.29
CA ILE A 178 -21.57 32.96 19.62
C ILE A 178 -21.07 34.29 20.16
N ARG A 179 -21.12 34.43 21.48
CA ARG A 179 -20.47 35.52 22.21
C ARG A 179 -19.44 34.90 23.15
N VAL A 180 -18.20 35.37 23.07
CA VAL A 180 -17.08 34.85 23.85
C VAL A 180 -16.50 35.99 24.69
N GLU A 181 -16.47 35.81 26.01
CA GLU A 181 -15.91 36.78 26.94
C GLU A 181 -14.38 36.94 26.76
N PRO A 182 -13.75 38.02 27.26
CA PRO A 182 -12.30 38.22 27.17
C PRO A 182 -11.52 37.04 27.76
N ASN A 183 -10.49 36.56 27.06
CA ASN A 183 -9.74 35.34 27.42
C ASN A 183 -10.60 34.07 27.55
N GLY A 184 -11.84 34.12 27.05
CA GLY A 184 -12.78 33.02 27.07
C GLY A 184 -12.63 32.09 25.86
N SER A 185 -13.33 30.98 25.93
CA SER A 185 -13.40 30.00 24.84
C SER A 185 -14.83 29.52 24.62
N TRP A 186 -15.19 29.26 23.37
CA TRP A 186 -16.38 28.50 23.01
C TRP A 186 -15.96 27.22 22.31
N THR A 187 -16.66 26.10 22.58
CA THR A 187 -16.36 24.80 21.96
C THR A 187 -17.64 24.10 21.54
N THR A 188 -17.61 23.47 20.35
CA THR A 188 -18.62 22.49 19.91
C THR A 188 -17.93 21.26 19.31
N ASN A 189 -18.63 20.13 19.29
CA ASN A 189 -18.24 18.95 18.53
C ASN A 189 -19.24 18.74 17.39
N LEU A 190 -18.71 18.54 16.19
CA LEU A 190 -19.45 18.07 15.02
C LEU A 190 -19.19 16.57 14.85
N HIS A 191 -20.25 15.80 14.71
CA HIS A 191 -20.19 14.36 14.45
C HIS A 191 -20.77 14.07 13.07
N VAL A 192 -20.08 13.27 12.27
CA VAL A 192 -20.47 12.91 10.91
C VAL A 192 -20.60 11.38 10.82
N GLY A 193 -21.85 10.92 10.74
CA GLY A 193 -22.19 9.52 10.46
C GLY A 193 -22.19 9.24 8.95
N MET A 194 -21.55 8.15 8.53
CA MET A 194 -21.42 7.72 7.11
C MET A 194 -22.23 6.45 6.83
N LEU A 195 -23.55 6.56 6.74
CA LEU A 195 -24.45 5.40 6.71
C LEU A 195 -24.49 4.71 5.33
N ILE A 196 -24.36 3.38 5.33
CA ILE A 196 -24.48 2.51 4.15
C ILE A 196 -25.74 1.65 4.32
N ARG A 197 -26.86 2.04 3.71
CA ARG A 197 -28.13 1.30 3.88
C ARG A 197 -28.21 0.14 2.90
N GLY A 198 -28.40 -1.08 3.43
CA GLY A 198 -28.67 -2.28 2.65
C GLY A 198 -30.15 -2.42 2.23
N ALA A 199 -30.47 -3.49 1.50
CA ALA A 199 -31.82 -3.76 0.98
C ALA A 199 -32.94 -3.83 2.06
N ALA A 200 -32.57 -4.03 3.34
CA ALA A 200 -33.48 -4.05 4.48
C ALA A 200 -33.52 -2.72 5.28
N ALA A 201 -33.04 -1.60 4.71
CA ALA A 201 -32.92 -0.27 5.34
C ALA A 201 -32.07 -0.21 6.63
N ARG A 202 -31.40 -1.31 7.02
CA ARG A 202 -30.40 -1.37 8.08
C ARG A 202 -29.04 -0.93 7.55
N ASP A 203 -28.24 -0.27 8.39
CA ASP A 203 -26.84 0.02 8.05
C ASP A 203 -26.10 -1.32 7.93
N LEU A 204 -25.50 -1.58 6.77
CA LEU A 204 -24.68 -2.78 6.52
C LEU A 204 -23.46 -2.81 7.44
N ARG A 205 -23.04 -1.64 7.96
CA ARG A 205 -22.00 -1.54 8.97
C ARG A 205 -22.51 -1.80 10.37
N ALA A 206 -23.82 -1.76 10.67
CA ALA A 206 -24.31 -1.97 12.03
C ALA A 206 -23.95 -3.36 12.61
N SER A 207 -23.80 -4.38 11.76
CA SER A 207 -23.28 -5.70 12.17
C SER A 207 -21.77 -5.66 12.47
N LEU A 208 -20.99 -4.88 11.71
CA LEU A 208 -19.57 -4.62 12.00
C LEU A 208 -19.40 -3.76 13.25
N GLU A 209 -20.22 -2.72 13.42
CA GLU A 209 -20.27 -1.81 14.56
C GLU A 209 -20.72 -2.52 15.85
N ALA A 210 -21.69 -3.44 15.80
CA ALA A 210 -22.10 -4.21 16.98
C ALA A 210 -20.97 -5.13 17.50
N HIS A 211 -20.09 -5.58 16.61
CA HIS A 211 -18.87 -6.30 16.97
C HIS A 211 -17.78 -5.33 17.49
N ARG A 212 -17.55 -4.20 16.80
CA ARG A 212 -16.59 -3.15 17.24
C ARG A 212 -16.96 -2.50 18.57
N ARG A 213 -18.24 -2.22 18.83
CA ARG A 213 -18.75 -1.70 20.11
C ARG A 213 -18.64 -2.70 21.25
N ARG A 214 -18.69 -4.02 21.00
CA ARG A 214 -18.32 -5.06 22.00
C ARG A 214 -16.82 -5.08 22.28
N VAL A 215 -16.02 -4.58 21.34
CA VAL A 215 -14.56 -4.49 21.40
C VAL A 215 -14.12 -3.04 21.67
N SER A 216 -15.00 -2.13 22.12
CA SER A 216 -14.74 -0.69 22.35
C SER A 216 -13.39 -0.47 23.02
N ARG A 217 -12.37 -0.29 22.20
CA ARG A 217 -10.98 -0.13 22.55
C ARG A 217 -10.61 1.22 21.99
N ASP A 218 -9.92 2.00 22.82
CA ASP A 218 -9.27 3.20 22.36
C ASP A 218 -8.36 2.82 21.18
N MET A 219 -8.50 3.49 20.02
CA MET A 219 -7.66 3.23 18.84
C MET A 219 -6.16 3.39 19.17
N ARG A 220 -5.83 4.20 20.18
CA ARG A 220 -4.46 4.31 20.72
C ARG A 220 -4.00 2.99 21.33
N GLU A 221 -4.82 2.38 22.18
CA GLU A 221 -4.50 1.08 22.76
C GLU A 221 -4.42 -0.02 21.68
N ASP A 222 -5.24 0.04 20.64
CA ASP A 222 -5.16 -0.92 19.52
C ASP A 222 -3.86 -0.77 18.73
N LEU A 223 -3.40 0.46 18.51
CA LEU A 223 -2.09 0.72 17.91
C LEU A 223 -0.94 0.26 18.82
N GLU A 224 -1.04 0.49 20.13
CA GLU A 224 -0.05 0.01 21.10
C GLU A 224 0.01 -1.52 21.14
N ARG A 225 -1.14 -2.21 21.19
CA ARG A 225 -1.20 -3.68 21.11
C ARG A 225 -0.71 -4.22 19.77
N TRP A 226 -0.93 -3.48 18.69
CA TRP A 226 -0.38 -3.83 17.38
C TRP A 226 1.15 -3.79 17.42
N ARG A 227 1.73 -2.68 17.89
CA ARG A 227 3.18 -2.51 18.02
C ARG A 227 3.82 -3.51 18.97
N ALA A 228 3.17 -3.80 20.10
CA ALA A 228 3.68 -4.73 21.10
C ALA A 228 3.69 -6.21 20.66
N ARG A 229 3.00 -6.54 19.55
CA ARG A 229 3.06 -7.89 18.95
C ARG A 229 4.15 -8.02 17.87
N ALA A 230 4.67 -6.89 17.40
CA ALA A 230 5.79 -6.88 16.46
C ALA A 230 7.12 -6.97 17.25
N PRO A 231 8.19 -7.49 16.62
CA PRO A 231 9.52 -7.60 17.24
C PRO A 231 10.03 -6.23 17.75
N GLU A 232 10.73 -6.19 18.88
CA GLU A 232 11.33 -4.94 19.36
C GLU A 232 12.61 -4.62 18.56
N LEU A 233 12.69 -3.42 17.96
CA LEU A 233 13.89 -2.94 17.29
C LEU A 233 14.72 -2.05 18.23
N VAL A 234 15.89 -2.54 18.63
CA VAL A 234 16.95 -1.73 19.26
C VAL A 234 17.98 -1.37 18.20
N ALA A 235 18.16 -0.08 17.94
CA ALA A 235 19.10 0.41 16.94
C ALA A 235 19.96 1.56 17.50
N GLU A 236 21.24 1.60 17.12
CA GLU A 236 22.17 2.68 17.48
C GLU A 236 21.73 4.04 16.88
N HIS A 237 21.05 4.01 15.74
CA HIS A 237 20.56 5.20 15.05
C HIS A 237 19.04 5.33 15.16
N ASP A 238 18.58 6.43 15.76
CA ASP A 238 17.16 6.71 15.96
C ASP A 238 16.36 6.82 14.65
N ASP A 239 17.01 7.15 13.53
CA ASP A 239 16.36 7.20 12.20
C ASP A 239 15.79 5.82 11.80
N LEU A 240 16.52 4.73 12.11
CA LEU A 240 16.07 3.37 11.82
C LEU A 240 14.87 3.00 12.71
N ARG A 241 14.94 3.34 14.01
CA ARG A 241 13.83 3.13 14.94
C ARG A 241 12.57 3.87 14.50
N ARG A 242 12.70 5.14 14.11
CA ARG A 242 11.58 5.95 13.58
C ARG A 242 10.99 5.36 12.30
N ALA A 243 11.83 4.90 11.37
CA ALA A 243 11.37 4.25 10.14
C ALA A 243 10.58 2.96 10.42
N TYR A 244 11.07 2.15 11.38
CA TYR A 244 10.42 0.92 11.83
C TYR A 244 9.06 1.18 12.50
N GLU A 245 9.02 2.05 13.51
CA GLU A 245 7.79 2.41 14.23
C GLU A 245 6.76 3.09 13.33
N GLY A 246 7.23 3.88 12.36
CA GLY A 246 6.42 4.49 11.31
C GLY A 246 5.80 3.45 10.39
N SER A 247 6.60 2.49 9.89
CA SER A 247 6.11 1.41 9.04
C SER A 247 5.04 0.55 9.73
N LEU A 248 5.23 0.22 11.02
CA LEU A 248 4.22 -0.47 11.80
C LEU A 248 2.94 0.35 11.97
N ALA A 249 3.03 1.66 12.17
CA ALA A 249 1.86 2.54 12.28
C ALA A 249 1.12 2.69 10.94
N ASP A 250 1.86 2.80 9.84
CA ASP A 250 1.30 2.86 8.49
C ASP A 250 0.55 1.56 8.15
N LEU A 251 1.13 0.40 8.46
CA LEU A 251 0.46 -0.89 8.33
C LEU A 251 -0.77 -0.99 9.25
N ALA A 252 -0.70 -0.50 10.48
CA ALA A 252 -1.85 -0.48 11.38
C ALA A 252 -3.01 0.35 10.82
N ALA A 253 -2.69 1.48 10.20
CA ALA A 253 -3.62 2.40 9.57
C ALA A 253 -4.25 1.82 8.30
N LEU A 254 -3.47 1.06 7.51
CA LEU A 254 -3.84 0.44 6.25
C LEU A 254 -4.48 -0.95 6.42
N ARG A 255 -5.17 -1.20 7.55
CA ARG A 255 -5.92 -2.43 7.80
C ARG A 255 -7.40 -2.25 7.50
N TYR A 256 -7.86 -2.88 6.44
CA TYR A 256 -9.23 -2.87 5.96
C TYR A 256 -9.98 -4.12 6.44
N THR A 257 -11.23 -3.98 6.91
CA THR A 257 -12.09 -5.12 7.21
C THR A 257 -13.12 -5.30 6.08
N PRO A 258 -13.03 -6.35 5.25
CA PRO A 258 -14.01 -6.60 4.20
C PRO A 258 -15.43 -6.78 4.72
N LEU A 259 -16.43 -6.46 3.90
CA LEU A 259 -17.83 -6.78 4.26
C LEU A 259 -18.08 -8.30 4.32
N ALA A 260 -17.28 -9.08 3.60
CA ALA A 260 -17.42 -10.53 3.49
C ALA A 260 -16.63 -11.32 4.55
N HIS A 261 -15.70 -10.68 5.27
CA HIS A 261 -14.86 -11.33 6.27
C HIS A 261 -14.55 -10.36 7.42
N ASP A 262 -14.62 -10.85 8.64
CA ASP A 262 -14.44 -10.10 9.88
C ASP A 262 -12.98 -9.80 10.28
N ALA A 263 -11.99 -10.23 9.48
CA ALA A 263 -10.58 -10.09 9.81
C ALA A 263 -9.94 -8.96 8.98
N PRO A 264 -9.12 -8.08 9.61
CA PRO A 264 -8.44 -7.01 8.89
C PRO A 264 -7.34 -7.55 7.98
N LEU A 265 -7.18 -6.93 6.82
CA LEU A 265 -6.15 -7.23 5.82
C LEU A 265 -5.50 -5.94 5.30
N PRO A 266 -4.25 -5.97 4.80
CA PRO A 266 -3.58 -4.80 4.23
C PRO A 266 -4.25 -4.34 2.92
N VAL A 267 -4.34 -3.02 2.73
CA VAL A 267 -4.79 -2.38 1.47
C VAL A 267 -3.67 -1.59 0.82
N GLY A 268 -3.84 -1.23 -0.45
CA GLY A 268 -2.79 -0.54 -1.22
C GLY A 268 -2.29 0.73 -0.53
N GLY A 269 -3.12 1.77 -0.41
CA GLY A 269 -2.69 3.04 0.18
C GLY A 269 -3.54 4.26 -0.17
N LEU A 270 -3.30 5.37 0.54
CA LEU A 270 -3.92 6.65 0.21
C LEU A 270 -3.26 7.28 -1.02
N PRO A 271 -4.00 8.03 -1.86
CA PRO A 271 -5.42 8.34 -1.71
C PRO A 271 -6.33 7.50 -2.63
N TRP A 272 -5.77 6.77 -3.61
CA TRP A 272 -6.54 6.05 -4.63
C TRP A 272 -6.75 4.57 -4.34
N ALA A 273 -5.93 3.98 -3.47
CA ALA A 273 -5.83 2.54 -3.27
C ALA A 273 -6.27 2.08 -1.86
N MET A 274 -7.19 2.80 -1.23
CA MET A 274 -7.81 2.44 0.06
C MET A 274 -8.85 1.32 -0.09
N THR A 275 -8.45 0.22 -0.73
CA THR A 275 -9.27 -0.97 -0.96
C THR A 275 -8.38 -2.21 -1.12
N LEU A 276 -8.99 -3.40 -1.16
CA LEU A 276 -8.25 -4.64 -1.39
C LEU A 276 -7.67 -4.65 -2.82
N TYR A 277 -6.36 -4.47 -2.89
CA TYR A 277 -5.55 -4.82 -4.04
C TYR A 277 -4.82 -6.12 -3.75
N GLY A 278 -5.20 -7.21 -4.43
CA GLY A 278 -4.69 -8.55 -4.15
C GLY A 278 -3.17 -8.63 -4.27
N ARG A 279 -2.58 -7.99 -5.30
CA ARG A 279 -1.13 -7.92 -5.47
C ARG A 279 -0.45 -7.21 -4.29
N ASP A 280 -0.90 -6.00 -3.97
CA ASP A 280 -0.33 -5.20 -2.89
C ASP A 280 -0.43 -5.93 -1.55
N ALA A 281 -1.57 -6.58 -1.28
CA ALA A 281 -1.78 -7.35 -0.06
C ALA A 281 -0.86 -8.58 0.01
N LEU A 282 -0.73 -9.34 -1.08
CA LEU A 282 0.17 -10.51 -1.16
C LEU A 282 1.63 -10.11 -0.92
N ILE A 283 2.10 -9.06 -1.61
CA ILE A 283 3.47 -8.55 -1.48
C ILE A 283 3.71 -7.99 -0.07
N THR A 284 2.79 -7.19 0.46
CA THR A 284 2.89 -6.66 1.83
C THR A 284 2.99 -7.81 2.85
N CYS A 285 2.19 -8.86 2.69
CA CYS A 285 2.27 -10.02 3.58
C CYS A 285 3.64 -10.70 3.49
N LEU A 286 4.15 -10.95 2.27
CA LEU A 286 5.50 -11.51 2.06
C LEU A 286 6.59 -10.66 2.71
N GLU A 287 6.51 -9.34 2.56
CA GLU A 287 7.48 -8.38 3.08
C GLU A 287 7.49 -8.30 4.62
N THR A 288 6.40 -8.71 5.27
CA THR A 288 6.17 -8.46 6.70
C THR A 288 6.06 -9.72 7.56
N LEU A 289 6.22 -10.92 6.99
CA LEU A 289 6.13 -12.19 7.73
C LEU A 289 6.97 -12.25 9.03
N PRO A 290 8.20 -11.73 9.10
CA PRO A 290 8.98 -11.74 10.34
C PRO A 290 8.43 -10.81 11.43
N PHE A 291 7.48 -9.92 11.11
CA PHE A 291 7.07 -8.81 11.95
C PHE A 291 5.59 -8.84 12.30
N THR A 292 4.74 -9.07 11.29
CA THR A 292 3.28 -9.05 11.42
C THR A 292 2.65 -10.23 10.66
N PRO A 293 3.01 -11.49 10.98
CA PRO A 293 2.53 -12.66 10.27
C PRO A 293 1.01 -12.84 10.34
N GLU A 294 0.34 -12.21 11.31
CA GLU A 294 -1.11 -12.30 11.49
C GLU A 294 -1.94 -11.67 10.36
N LEU A 295 -1.34 -10.86 9.48
CA LEU A 295 -2.01 -10.30 8.31
C LEU A 295 -2.27 -11.35 7.21
N THR A 296 -1.45 -12.39 7.17
CA THR A 296 -1.44 -13.36 6.08
C THR A 296 -2.67 -14.27 6.04
N PRO A 297 -3.15 -14.87 7.14
CA PRO A 297 -4.31 -15.76 7.10
C PRO A 297 -5.59 -15.09 6.57
N ALA A 298 -5.87 -13.87 7.01
CA ALA A 298 -7.04 -13.10 6.56
C ALA A 298 -6.95 -12.78 5.06
N THR A 299 -5.75 -12.42 4.59
CA THR A 299 -5.47 -12.11 3.19
C THR A 299 -5.67 -13.36 2.31
N LEU A 300 -5.03 -14.48 2.67
CA LEU A 300 -5.15 -15.73 1.92
C LEU A 300 -6.59 -16.24 1.88
N ARG A 301 -7.31 -16.25 3.01
CA ARG A 301 -8.73 -16.68 3.05
C ARG A 301 -9.62 -15.79 2.20
N THR A 302 -9.43 -14.47 2.25
CA THR A 302 -10.23 -13.52 1.47
C THR A 302 -9.99 -13.71 -0.03
N LEU A 303 -8.74 -13.87 -0.45
CA LEU A 303 -8.39 -14.09 -1.85
C LEU A 303 -8.84 -15.46 -2.36
N ALA A 304 -8.74 -16.50 -1.53
CA ALA A 304 -9.26 -17.83 -1.85
C ALA A 304 -10.79 -17.84 -1.99
N PHE A 305 -11.50 -17.13 -1.11
CA PHE A 305 -12.96 -17.02 -1.16
C PHE A 305 -13.44 -16.34 -2.44
N ALA A 306 -12.67 -15.37 -2.95
CA ALA A 306 -12.98 -14.62 -4.16
C ALA A 306 -12.19 -15.11 -5.39
N GLN A 307 -11.59 -16.31 -5.34
CA GLN A 307 -10.86 -16.89 -6.46
C GLN A 307 -11.79 -17.13 -7.66
N GLY A 308 -11.27 -16.90 -8.86
CA GLY A 308 -12.03 -17.03 -10.10
C GLY A 308 -12.56 -18.45 -10.28
N GLY A 309 -13.85 -18.57 -10.64
CA GLY A 309 -14.55 -19.84 -10.82
C GLY A 309 -15.13 -20.04 -12.21
N GLN A 310 -15.03 -19.03 -13.07
CA GLN A 310 -15.64 -19.00 -14.39
C GLN A 310 -14.79 -18.21 -15.39
N LEU A 311 -15.17 -18.29 -16.67
CA LEU A 311 -14.62 -17.43 -17.72
C LEU A 311 -15.49 -16.19 -17.86
N ASP A 312 -14.95 -15.02 -17.54
CA ASP A 312 -15.62 -13.73 -17.70
C ASP A 312 -14.66 -12.67 -18.26
N ASP A 313 -14.83 -12.37 -19.55
CA ASP A 313 -14.02 -11.38 -20.27
C ASP A 313 -14.16 -9.96 -19.70
N GLN A 314 -15.29 -9.61 -19.09
CA GLN A 314 -15.49 -8.29 -18.50
C GLN A 314 -14.61 -8.09 -17.27
N HIS A 315 -14.47 -9.13 -16.44
CA HIS A 315 -13.70 -9.07 -15.20
C HIS A 315 -12.27 -9.61 -15.35
N ASP A 316 -11.87 -10.06 -16.54
CA ASP A 316 -10.62 -10.79 -16.80
C ASP A 316 -10.50 -12.08 -15.95
N GLU A 317 -11.66 -12.67 -15.60
CA GLU A 317 -11.78 -13.84 -14.72
C GLU A 317 -11.53 -15.13 -15.49
N GLU A 318 -10.71 -16.00 -14.90
CA GLU A 318 -10.44 -17.36 -15.36
C GLU A 318 -10.47 -18.31 -14.15
N PRO A 319 -10.90 -19.57 -14.31
CA PRO A 319 -10.88 -20.55 -13.22
C PRO A 319 -9.50 -20.67 -12.57
N GLY A 320 -9.45 -20.49 -11.24
CA GLY A 320 -8.22 -20.57 -10.44
C GLY A 320 -7.44 -19.26 -10.31
N LYS A 321 -7.80 -18.23 -11.08
CA LYS A 321 -7.11 -16.93 -11.02
C LYS A 321 -7.42 -16.17 -9.74
N ILE A 322 -6.41 -15.50 -9.17
CA ILE A 322 -6.57 -14.69 -7.96
C ILE A 322 -6.80 -13.23 -8.35
N LEU A 323 -7.81 -12.59 -7.77
CA LEU A 323 -8.18 -11.21 -8.09
C LEU A 323 -7.06 -10.21 -7.79
N VAL A 324 -7.06 -9.10 -8.54
CA VAL A 324 -6.15 -7.97 -8.33
C VAL A 324 -6.80 -6.83 -7.58
N GLU A 325 -8.10 -6.62 -7.71
CA GLU A 325 -8.78 -5.46 -7.16
C GLU A 325 -10.23 -5.81 -6.79
N ASN A 326 -10.68 -5.36 -5.62
CA ASN A 326 -12.06 -5.48 -5.17
C ASN A 326 -12.50 -4.12 -4.61
N ARG A 327 -13.63 -3.58 -5.10
CA ARG A 327 -14.19 -2.29 -4.70
C ARG A 327 -15.67 -2.36 -4.35
N TYR A 328 -16.09 -1.52 -3.43
CA TYR A 328 -17.48 -1.45 -2.91
C TYR A 328 -18.27 -0.24 -3.43
N GLY A 329 -17.68 0.51 -4.36
CA GLY A 329 -18.26 1.71 -4.95
C GLY A 329 -19.48 1.44 -5.82
N GLU A 330 -20.24 2.51 -6.12
CA GLU A 330 -21.46 2.43 -6.92
C GLU A 330 -21.21 1.78 -8.28
N ASN A 331 -20.11 2.14 -8.95
CA ASN A 331 -19.79 1.62 -10.28
C ASN A 331 -19.59 0.11 -10.28
N GLY A 332 -18.99 -0.41 -9.20
CA GLY A 332 -18.83 -1.85 -9.00
C GLY A 332 -20.16 -2.56 -8.75
N VAL A 333 -21.05 -1.97 -7.95
CA VAL A 333 -22.36 -2.55 -7.62
C VAL A 333 -23.27 -2.71 -8.84
N PHE A 334 -23.24 -1.76 -9.78
CA PHE A 334 -24.06 -1.81 -11.00
C PHE A 334 -23.35 -2.43 -12.21
N GLY A 335 -22.12 -2.94 -12.04
CA GLY A 335 -21.32 -3.51 -13.13
C GLY A 335 -20.92 -2.51 -14.22
N GLU A 336 -20.93 -1.21 -13.90
CA GLU A 336 -20.56 -0.11 -14.80
C GLU A 336 -19.03 0.00 -14.94
N ALA A 337 -18.30 -0.50 -13.94
CA ALA A 337 -16.87 -0.75 -14.00
C ALA A 337 -16.59 -2.18 -13.52
N ALA A 338 -15.59 -2.84 -14.12
CA ALA A 338 -15.17 -4.18 -13.74
C ALA A 338 -14.36 -4.20 -12.42
N THR A 339 -14.48 -3.18 -11.57
CA THR A 339 -13.64 -2.96 -10.39
C THR A 339 -14.21 -3.58 -9.11
N SER A 340 -15.45 -4.06 -9.12
CA SER A 340 -16.05 -4.75 -7.97
C SER A 340 -15.32 -6.06 -7.66
N LEU A 341 -15.02 -6.86 -8.68
CA LEU A 341 -14.12 -8.00 -8.61
C LEU A 341 -13.33 -8.05 -9.92
N TYR A 342 -12.10 -7.56 -9.91
CA TYR A 342 -11.25 -7.52 -11.11
C TYR A 342 -10.11 -8.51 -10.99
N PHE A 343 -9.89 -9.30 -12.05
CA PHE A 343 -8.86 -10.35 -12.13
C PHE A 343 -7.78 -10.05 -13.16
N GLY A 344 -7.64 -8.79 -13.62
CA GLY A 344 -6.63 -8.37 -14.59
C GLY A 344 -5.18 -8.35 -14.06
N ALA A 345 -4.72 -9.46 -13.49
CA ALA A 345 -3.36 -9.72 -13.04
C ALA A 345 -3.00 -11.19 -13.27
N ALA A 346 -1.79 -11.43 -13.77
CA ALA A 346 -1.22 -12.75 -13.96
C ALA A 346 -0.22 -13.13 -12.85
N ASP A 347 0.26 -12.15 -12.08
CA ASP A 347 1.21 -12.36 -10.98
C ASP A 347 0.56 -12.70 -9.64
N THR A 348 -0.69 -12.28 -9.40
CA THR A 348 -1.43 -12.56 -8.15
C THR A 348 -1.58 -14.06 -7.90
N THR A 349 -1.86 -14.84 -8.94
CA THR A 349 -2.09 -16.28 -8.85
C THR A 349 -0.85 -17.06 -8.38
N PRO A 350 0.35 -16.93 -8.99
CA PRO A 350 1.54 -17.55 -8.44
C PRO A 350 1.97 -16.96 -7.09
N LEU A 351 1.80 -15.64 -6.87
CA LEU A 351 2.13 -15.01 -5.58
C LEU A 351 1.28 -15.56 -4.42
N PHE A 352 0.03 -15.95 -4.66
CA PHE A 352 -0.82 -16.61 -3.67
C PHE A 352 -0.22 -17.93 -3.18
N VAL A 353 0.29 -18.76 -4.10
CA VAL A 353 0.95 -20.03 -3.76
C VAL A 353 2.26 -19.78 -3.01
N ILE A 354 3.04 -18.80 -3.46
CA ILE A 354 4.31 -18.41 -2.82
C ILE A 354 4.07 -17.95 -1.38
N LEU A 355 3.07 -17.09 -1.15
CA LEU A 355 2.75 -16.59 0.18
C LEU A 355 2.28 -17.70 1.12
N LEU A 356 1.42 -18.62 0.66
CA LEU A 356 0.96 -19.73 1.50
C LEU A 356 2.13 -20.59 2.00
N ASP A 357 3.07 -20.92 1.11
CA ASP A 357 4.26 -21.70 1.46
C ASP A 357 5.21 -20.93 2.39
N GLU A 358 5.51 -19.67 2.08
CA GLU A 358 6.38 -18.86 2.91
C GLU A 358 5.77 -18.63 4.30
N TYR A 359 4.47 -18.37 4.38
CA TYR A 359 3.76 -18.26 5.65
C TYR A 359 3.83 -19.54 6.46
N GLU A 360 3.64 -20.71 5.87
CA GLU A 360 3.79 -21.98 6.59
C GLU A 360 5.22 -22.14 7.12
N ARG A 361 6.26 -21.83 6.32
CA ARG A 361 7.66 -21.91 6.77
C ARG A 361 7.91 -21.06 8.02
N TRP A 362 7.35 -19.86 8.07
CA TRP A 362 7.47 -18.97 9.23
C TRP A 362 6.60 -19.41 10.42
N SER A 363 5.32 -19.65 10.20
CA SER A 363 4.31 -19.82 11.26
C SER A 363 4.18 -21.25 11.78
N GLY A 364 4.43 -22.26 10.95
CA GLY A 364 4.09 -23.66 11.25
C GLY A 364 2.59 -23.98 11.14
N ASP A 365 1.78 -23.08 10.58
CA ASP A 365 0.32 -23.23 10.46
C ASP A 365 -0.07 -24.22 9.34
N VAL A 366 0.07 -25.50 9.65
CA VAL A 366 -0.30 -26.62 8.76
C VAL A 366 -1.81 -26.66 8.49
N GLU A 367 -2.63 -26.18 9.43
CA GLU A 367 -4.09 -26.22 9.28
C GLU A 367 -4.55 -25.27 8.18
N LEU A 368 -3.98 -24.06 8.08
CA LEU A 368 -4.28 -23.16 6.97
C LEU A 368 -3.86 -23.76 5.61
N VAL A 369 -2.72 -24.45 5.55
CA VAL A 369 -2.27 -25.13 4.32
C VAL A 369 -3.24 -26.23 3.88
N ARG A 370 -3.80 -26.97 4.84
CA ARG A 370 -4.81 -28.00 4.56
C ARG A 370 -6.13 -27.38 4.13
N GLU A 371 -6.56 -26.31 4.82
CA GLU A 371 -7.76 -25.53 4.49
C GLU A 371 -7.71 -25.02 3.04
N LEU A 372 -6.57 -24.42 2.65
CA LEU A 372 -6.39 -23.79 1.34
C LEU A 372 -5.86 -24.74 0.26
N ARG A 373 -5.86 -26.05 0.48
CA ARG A 373 -5.41 -27.06 -0.49
C ARG A 373 -6.10 -26.89 -1.85
N HIS A 374 -7.43 -26.80 -1.87
CA HIS A 374 -8.17 -26.74 -3.12
C HIS A 374 -7.92 -25.42 -3.89
N PRO A 375 -8.05 -24.24 -3.25
CA PRO A 375 -7.70 -22.97 -3.89
C PRO A 375 -6.27 -22.93 -4.45
N THR A 376 -5.29 -23.45 -3.69
CA THR A 376 -3.89 -23.47 -4.13
C THR A 376 -3.67 -24.35 -5.34
N ARG A 377 -4.35 -25.50 -5.42
CA ARG A 377 -4.30 -26.36 -6.60
C ARG A 377 -4.93 -25.70 -7.81
N MET A 378 -6.07 -25.03 -7.65
CA MET A 378 -6.67 -24.27 -8.75
C MET A 378 -5.74 -23.16 -9.25
N ALA A 379 -5.02 -22.48 -8.35
CA ALA A 379 -4.03 -21.47 -8.73
C ALA A 379 -2.85 -22.08 -9.51
N LEU A 380 -2.36 -23.24 -9.10
CA LEU A 380 -1.30 -23.98 -9.81
C LEU A 380 -1.78 -24.48 -11.17
N ASP A 381 -2.99 -25.03 -11.25
CA ASP A 381 -3.57 -25.51 -12.50
C ASP A 381 -3.83 -24.34 -13.47
N TRP A 382 -4.22 -23.16 -12.98
CA TRP A 382 -4.36 -21.94 -13.80
C TRP A 382 -3.07 -21.53 -14.51
N ILE A 383 -1.90 -21.67 -13.85
CA ILE A 383 -0.59 -21.32 -14.43
C ILE A 383 -0.36 -22.08 -15.74
N ASP A 384 -0.79 -23.33 -15.80
CA ASP A 384 -0.59 -24.20 -16.95
C ASP A 384 -1.75 -24.15 -17.95
N GLU A 385 -2.99 -24.09 -17.49
CA GLU A 385 -4.17 -24.17 -18.37
C GLU A 385 -4.51 -22.84 -19.06
N TYR A 386 -4.49 -21.74 -18.31
CA TYR A 386 -4.86 -20.41 -18.81
C TYR A 386 -3.64 -19.50 -18.99
N GLY A 387 -2.60 -19.71 -18.17
CA GLY A 387 -1.35 -18.97 -18.23
C GLY A 387 -0.52 -19.28 -19.47
N ASP A 388 -0.45 -20.53 -19.93
CA ASP A 388 0.29 -20.92 -21.13
C ASP A 388 -0.55 -20.74 -22.41
N MET A 389 -0.86 -19.49 -22.73
CA MET A 389 -1.74 -19.12 -23.86
C MET A 389 -1.24 -19.58 -25.24
N THR A 390 0.04 -19.92 -25.37
CA THR A 390 0.69 -20.31 -26.63
C THR A 390 1.13 -21.77 -26.67
N GLY A 391 1.01 -22.52 -25.56
CA GLY A 391 1.45 -23.90 -25.46
C GLY A 391 2.98 -24.08 -25.49
N ASP A 392 3.75 -23.01 -25.23
CA ASP A 392 5.22 -23.02 -25.22
C ASP A 392 5.79 -23.12 -23.79
N GLY A 393 4.91 -23.25 -22.79
CA GLY A 393 5.23 -23.43 -21.39
C GLY A 393 5.69 -22.15 -20.69
N TYR A 394 5.28 -20.97 -21.18
CA TYR A 394 5.51 -19.68 -20.54
C TYR A 394 4.20 -19.06 -20.04
N LEU A 395 4.23 -18.52 -18.82
CA LEU A 395 3.11 -17.77 -18.25
C LEU A 395 2.95 -16.44 -19.00
N ARG A 396 1.80 -16.23 -19.61
CA ARG A 396 1.49 -15.08 -20.44
C ARG A 396 0.23 -14.36 -19.97
N TYR A 397 0.12 -13.10 -20.36
CA TYR A 397 -1.12 -12.34 -20.19
C TYR A 397 -1.55 -11.64 -21.47
N GLN A 398 -2.87 -11.49 -21.59
CA GLN A 398 -3.54 -10.67 -22.58
C GLN A 398 -4.87 -10.21 -21.99
N ARG A 399 -5.10 -8.89 -21.96
CA ARG A 399 -6.38 -8.36 -21.51
C ARG A 399 -7.55 -8.94 -22.32
N ARG A 400 -8.54 -9.46 -21.62
CA ARG A 400 -9.83 -9.87 -22.17
C ARG A 400 -10.77 -8.67 -22.23
N ASN A 401 -10.77 -7.83 -21.18
CA ASN A 401 -11.50 -6.58 -21.19
C ASN A 401 -10.75 -5.50 -22.01
N THR A 402 -11.12 -5.36 -23.29
CA THR A 402 -10.48 -4.39 -24.19
C THR A 402 -10.97 -2.96 -24.02
N ARG A 403 -11.99 -2.70 -23.18
CA ARG A 403 -12.60 -1.38 -23.00
C ARG A 403 -11.91 -0.60 -21.88
N ASN A 404 -11.86 -1.18 -20.68
CA ASN A 404 -11.33 -0.54 -19.48
C ASN A 404 -10.40 -1.47 -18.66
N GLY A 405 -10.10 -2.67 -19.14
CA GLY A 405 -9.15 -3.57 -18.49
C GLY A 405 -7.71 -3.08 -18.56
N LEU A 406 -6.91 -3.49 -17.57
CA LEU A 406 -5.49 -3.18 -17.49
C LEU A 406 -4.74 -3.74 -18.70
N VAL A 407 -3.96 -2.88 -19.35
CA VAL A 407 -3.14 -3.25 -20.52
C VAL A 407 -2.03 -4.21 -20.12
N ASN A 408 -1.35 -3.91 -18.99
CA ASN A 408 -0.34 -4.77 -18.41
C ASN A 408 -0.87 -5.43 -17.15
N GLN A 409 -0.86 -6.75 -17.13
CA GLN A 409 -1.37 -7.58 -16.02
C GLN A 409 -0.23 -8.16 -15.17
N CYS A 410 0.90 -7.45 -15.09
CA CYS A 410 2.02 -7.73 -14.19
C CYS A 410 2.18 -6.57 -13.20
N TRP A 411 3.13 -6.66 -12.27
CA TRP A 411 3.37 -5.60 -11.27
C TRP A 411 3.63 -4.24 -11.93
N LYS A 412 4.28 -4.21 -13.10
CA LYS A 412 4.43 -3.02 -13.96
C LYS A 412 3.16 -2.77 -14.78
N ASN A 413 2.08 -2.43 -14.09
CA ASN A 413 0.73 -2.36 -14.67
C ASN A 413 0.42 -1.08 -15.48
N SER A 414 1.32 -0.09 -15.56
CA SER A 414 1.09 1.10 -16.41
C SER A 414 1.10 0.74 -17.90
N PRO A 415 0.28 1.38 -18.76
CA PRO A 415 0.12 0.97 -20.17
C PRO A 415 1.42 0.90 -20.98
N GLU A 416 2.35 1.84 -20.79
CA GLU A 416 3.61 1.90 -21.54
C GLU A 416 4.77 1.14 -20.89
N ALA A 417 4.55 0.44 -19.78
CA ALA A 417 5.63 -0.08 -18.94
C ALA A 417 6.45 -1.22 -19.57
N ILE A 418 5.82 -2.04 -20.40
CA ILE A 418 6.49 -3.15 -21.09
C ILE A 418 6.85 -2.71 -22.50
N VAL A 419 8.11 -2.31 -22.66
CA VAL A 419 8.62 -1.67 -23.87
C VAL A 419 10.11 -1.98 -24.06
N ASP A 420 10.52 -2.24 -25.30
CA ASP A 420 11.93 -2.44 -25.62
C ASP A 420 12.74 -1.14 -25.52
N ARG A 421 14.07 -1.25 -25.52
CA ARG A 421 14.99 -0.10 -25.39
C ARG A 421 14.80 1.00 -26.44
N THR A 422 14.13 0.71 -27.55
CA THR A 422 13.88 1.65 -28.67
C THR A 422 12.51 2.33 -28.59
N GLY A 423 11.66 1.90 -27.66
CA GLY A 423 10.30 2.41 -27.49
C GLY A 423 9.21 1.61 -28.18
N ARG A 424 9.50 0.41 -28.68
CA ARG A 424 8.49 -0.46 -29.30
C ARG A 424 7.90 -1.40 -28.25
N GLN A 425 6.58 -1.36 -28.13
CA GLN A 425 5.85 -2.28 -27.25
C GLN A 425 5.66 -3.65 -27.95
N PRO A 426 5.86 -4.77 -27.24
CA PRO A 426 5.64 -6.09 -27.81
C PRO A 426 4.14 -6.38 -28.00
N ALA A 427 3.85 -7.25 -28.97
CA ALA A 427 2.50 -7.76 -29.19
C ALA A 427 2.01 -8.63 -28.01
N PHE A 428 0.70 -8.80 -27.90
CA PHE A 428 0.06 -9.73 -26.98
C PHE A 428 -0.15 -11.11 -27.63
N PRO A 429 -0.18 -12.20 -26.85
CA PRO A 429 0.04 -12.28 -25.39
C PRO A 429 1.53 -12.13 -25.00
N ARG A 430 1.79 -11.44 -23.87
CA ARG A 430 3.15 -11.10 -23.41
C ARG A 430 3.62 -12.05 -22.32
N ALA A 431 4.83 -12.59 -22.44
CA ALA A 431 5.50 -13.37 -21.39
C ALA A 431 6.59 -12.50 -20.72
N THR A 432 6.26 -11.76 -19.65
CA THR A 432 7.28 -10.97 -18.94
C THR A 432 8.16 -11.86 -18.07
N CYS A 433 9.42 -11.48 -17.89
CA CYS A 433 10.41 -12.34 -17.25
C CYS A 433 10.08 -12.67 -15.78
N GLU A 434 9.59 -11.69 -15.01
CA GLU A 434 9.26 -11.88 -13.59
C GLU A 434 8.09 -12.85 -13.38
N LEU A 435 7.13 -12.90 -14.31
CA LEU A 435 6.04 -13.88 -14.25
C LEU A 435 6.58 -15.31 -14.32
N GLN A 436 7.65 -15.54 -15.09
CA GLN A 436 8.28 -16.85 -15.20
C GLN A 436 8.98 -17.21 -13.89
N GLY A 437 9.64 -16.24 -13.26
CA GLY A 437 10.21 -16.40 -11.92
C GLY A 437 9.14 -16.78 -10.89
N TYR A 438 8.00 -16.07 -10.88
CA TYR A 438 6.90 -16.39 -9.97
C TYR A 438 6.27 -17.75 -10.25
N ALA A 439 6.06 -18.13 -11.50
CA ALA A 439 5.56 -19.45 -11.86
C ALA A 439 6.53 -20.56 -11.42
N TYR A 440 7.83 -20.37 -11.62
CA TYR A 440 8.87 -21.30 -11.16
C TYR A 440 8.85 -21.48 -9.64
N ASP A 441 8.84 -20.39 -8.88
CA ASP A 441 8.84 -20.45 -7.41
C ASP A 441 7.52 -21.05 -6.88
N ALA A 442 6.37 -20.65 -7.44
CA ALA A 442 5.08 -21.22 -7.11
C ALA A 442 5.03 -22.74 -7.32
N LYS A 443 5.60 -23.26 -8.42
CA LYS A 443 5.65 -24.72 -8.66
C LYS A 443 6.53 -25.45 -7.65
N LEU A 444 7.72 -24.93 -7.31
CA LEU A 444 8.58 -25.53 -6.30
C LEU A 444 7.94 -25.55 -4.90
N ARG A 445 7.32 -24.43 -4.54
CA ARG A 445 6.62 -24.29 -3.26
C ARG A 445 5.37 -25.15 -3.20
N GLY A 446 4.56 -25.15 -4.27
CA GLY A 446 3.43 -26.05 -4.45
C GLY A 446 3.81 -27.53 -4.36
N ALA A 447 4.97 -27.92 -4.88
CA ALA A 447 5.48 -29.28 -4.76
C ALA A 447 5.78 -29.66 -3.30
N ARG A 448 6.41 -28.76 -2.55
CA ARG A 448 6.63 -28.97 -1.10
C ARG A 448 5.30 -29.13 -0.38
N LEU A 449 4.34 -28.22 -0.62
CA LEU A 449 3.01 -28.29 0.01
C LEU A 449 2.30 -29.61 -0.31
N ALA A 450 2.39 -30.06 -1.56
CA ALA A 450 1.80 -31.33 -2.01
C ALA A 450 2.41 -32.55 -1.32
N ARG A 451 3.74 -32.57 -1.20
CA ARG A 451 4.49 -33.67 -0.59
C ARG A 451 4.30 -33.73 0.92
N GLU A 452 4.41 -32.59 1.59
CA GLU A 452 4.45 -32.53 3.06
C GLU A 452 3.05 -32.51 3.70
N PHE A 453 2.07 -31.86 3.08
CA PHE A 453 0.79 -31.58 3.74
C PHE A 453 -0.44 -32.15 3.04
N TRP A 454 -0.41 -32.30 1.71
CA TRP A 454 -1.56 -32.82 0.95
C TRP A 454 -1.51 -34.34 0.69
N GLY A 455 -0.38 -34.98 0.99
CA GLY A 455 -0.18 -36.42 0.80
C GLY A 455 -0.18 -36.85 -0.67
N ASP A 456 0.30 -35.99 -1.57
CA ASP A 456 0.29 -36.19 -3.02
C ASP A 456 1.69 -36.02 -3.62
N PRO A 457 2.62 -36.97 -3.35
CA PRO A 457 3.99 -36.89 -3.84
C PRO A 457 4.07 -36.98 -5.37
N GLY A 458 3.13 -37.65 -6.04
CA GLY A 458 3.10 -37.71 -7.50
C GLY A 458 2.83 -36.35 -8.15
N TYR A 459 1.93 -35.55 -7.57
CA TYR A 459 1.72 -34.16 -7.97
C TYR A 459 2.95 -33.28 -7.66
N ALA A 460 3.61 -33.51 -6.52
CA ALA A 460 4.84 -32.81 -6.18
C ALA A 460 5.95 -33.06 -7.23
N ASP A 461 6.19 -34.32 -7.59
CA ASP A 461 7.22 -34.70 -8.57
C ASP A 461 6.91 -34.15 -9.97
N ARG A 462 5.61 -34.01 -10.32
CA ARG A 462 5.18 -33.32 -11.53
C ARG A 462 5.55 -31.85 -11.52
N LEU A 463 5.19 -31.13 -10.45
CA LEU A 463 5.47 -29.70 -10.32
C LEU A 463 6.98 -29.40 -10.32
N GLU A 464 7.80 -30.22 -9.66
CA GLU A 464 9.25 -30.07 -9.66
C GLU A 464 9.86 -30.27 -11.05
N ARG A 465 9.38 -31.27 -11.79
CA ARG A 465 9.80 -31.50 -13.18
C ARG A 465 9.44 -30.29 -14.05
N GLU A 466 8.21 -29.82 -14.00
CA GLU A 466 7.76 -28.66 -14.77
C GLU A 466 8.53 -27.39 -14.40
N ALA A 467 8.84 -27.18 -13.12
CA ALA A 467 9.67 -26.07 -12.67
C ALA A 467 11.10 -26.17 -13.22
N ALA A 468 11.70 -27.37 -13.22
CA ALA A 468 13.03 -27.60 -13.78
C ALA A 468 13.05 -27.34 -15.30
N GLU A 469 12.03 -27.80 -16.02
CA GLU A 469 11.89 -27.54 -17.46
C GLU A 469 11.69 -26.05 -17.76
N LEU A 470 10.85 -25.35 -16.98
CA LEU A 470 10.66 -23.90 -17.09
C LEU A 470 11.97 -23.14 -16.86
N ARG A 471 12.73 -23.48 -15.82
CA ARG A 471 14.03 -22.86 -15.55
C ARG A 471 15.02 -23.05 -16.71
N GLN A 472 15.08 -24.25 -17.28
CA GLN A 472 15.95 -24.52 -18.42
C GLN A 472 15.54 -23.71 -19.67
N ARG A 473 14.25 -23.72 -20.02
CA ARG A 473 13.73 -22.92 -21.15
C ARG A 473 13.98 -21.43 -20.95
N PHE A 474 13.63 -20.90 -19.77
CA PHE A 474 13.80 -19.50 -19.42
C PHE A 474 15.25 -19.03 -19.59
N ASN A 475 16.22 -19.79 -19.04
CA ASN A 475 17.63 -19.44 -19.13
C ASN A 475 18.22 -19.58 -20.55
N ARG A 476 17.55 -20.30 -21.45
CA ARG A 476 17.90 -20.35 -22.88
C ARG A 476 17.31 -19.16 -23.64
N ASP A 477 16.03 -18.86 -23.44
CA ASP A 477 15.28 -17.96 -24.33
C ASP A 477 15.32 -16.49 -23.89
N PHE A 478 15.40 -16.23 -22.57
CA PHE A 478 15.39 -14.85 -22.06
C PHE A 478 16.80 -14.26 -21.91
N TRP A 479 17.86 -15.06 -21.87
CA TRP A 479 19.21 -14.54 -21.66
C TRP A 479 19.77 -13.86 -22.90
N LEU A 480 20.23 -12.62 -22.76
CA LEU A 480 20.87 -11.86 -23.83
C LEU A 480 22.39 -11.89 -23.62
N PRO A 481 23.13 -12.85 -24.23
CA PRO A 481 24.53 -13.11 -23.88
C PRO A 481 25.45 -11.91 -24.13
N HIS A 482 25.23 -11.16 -25.21
CA HIS A 482 26.03 -9.96 -25.53
C HIS A 482 25.77 -8.77 -24.61
N ARG A 483 24.72 -8.86 -23.79
CA ARG A 483 24.28 -7.79 -22.88
C ARG A 483 24.49 -8.16 -21.41
N GLU A 484 24.66 -9.45 -21.13
CA GLU A 484 24.76 -10.02 -19.79
C GLU A 484 23.54 -9.69 -18.89
N TYR A 485 22.34 -9.67 -19.47
CA TYR A 485 21.10 -9.51 -18.73
C TYR A 485 19.95 -10.29 -19.39
N TYR A 486 18.83 -10.45 -18.66
CA TYR A 486 17.63 -11.11 -19.17
C TYR A 486 16.73 -10.11 -19.90
N ALA A 487 16.14 -10.53 -21.02
CA ALA A 487 15.11 -9.81 -21.74
C ALA A 487 13.91 -9.53 -20.82
N LEU A 488 13.25 -8.38 -21.02
CA LEU A 488 12.12 -7.96 -20.19
C LEU A 488 10.90 -8.88 -20.40
N ALA A 489 10.72 -9.35 -21.63
CA ALA A 489 9.63 -10.22 -22.03
C ALA A 489 9.97 -11.02 -23.30
N LEU A 490 9.11 -11.97 -23.67
CA LEU A 490 9.03 -12.52 -25.02
C LEU A 490 7.73 -12.09 -25.71
N THR A 491 7.80 -11.91 -27.03
CA THR A 491 6.62 -11.77 -27.90
C THR A 491 5.88 -13.11 -28.06
N PRO A 492 4.71 -13.14 -28.71
CA PRO A 492 4.04 -14.40 -29.06
C PRO A 492 4.89 -15.32 -29.95
N ASP A 493 5.71 -14.74 -30.82
CA ASP A 493 6.60 -15.48 -31.73
C ASP A 493 7.90 -15.95 -31.06
N GLY A 494 8.07 -15.69 -29.75
CA GLY A 494 9.26 -16.06 -28.98
C GLY A 494 10.43 -15.07 -29.10
N GLU A 495 10.22 -13.91 -29.70
CA GLU A 495 11.29 -12.90 -29.87
C GLU A 495 11.58 -12.16 -28.55
N PRO A 496 12.86 -12.03 -28.13
CA PRO A 496 13.22 -11.32 -26.92
C PRO A 496 12.98 -9.81 -26.98
N VAL A 497 12.34 -9.28 -25.93
CA VAL A 497 12.15 -7.84 -25.72
C VAL A 497 13.37 -7.30 -24.96
N ASP A 498 14.34 -6.80 -25.72
CA ASP A 498 15.59 -6.23 -25.19
C ASP A 498 15.35 -4.91 -24.45
N ALA A 499 15.28 -4.98 -23.13
CA ALA A 499 15.25 -3.83 -22.22
C ALA A 499 15.89 -4.17 -20.87
N LEU A 500 16.82 -3.34 -20.42
CA LEU A 500 17.39 -3.42 -19.09
C LEU A 500 16.44 -2.78 -18.07
N ALA A 501 15.93 -3.59 -17.14
CA ALA A 501 14.91 -3.20 -16.18
C ALA A 501 15.12 -3.87 -14.81
N SER A 502 14.46 -3.34 -13.78
CA SER A 502 14.52 -3.87 -12.41
C SER A 502 13.99 -5.30 -12.25
N ASN A 503 13.16 -5.79 -13.18
CA ASN A 503 12.51 -7.11 -13.15
C ASN A 503 13.50 -8.26 -12.90
N MET A 504 14.78 -8.10 -13.26
CA MET A 504 15.80 -9.11 -12.98
C MET A 504 16.04 -9.38 -11.50
N GLY A 505 15.77 -8.42 -10.61
CA GLY A 505 15.83 -8.68 -9.17
C GLY A 505 14.73 -9.63 -8.70
N HIS A 506 13.56 -9.61 -9.34
CA HIS A 506 12.50 -10.60 -9.09
C HIS A 506 12.92 -12.00 -9.56
N LEU A 507 13.71 -12.09 -10.64
CA LEU A 507 14.30 -13.36 -11.08
C LEU A 507 15.28 -13.91 -10.04
N LEU A 508 16.13 -13.06 -9.47
CA LEU A 508 17.02 -13.44 -8.36
C LEU A 508 16.20 -13.87 -7.13
N TRP A 509 15.14 -13.13 -6.78
CA TRP A 509 14.29 -13.47 -5.64
C TRP A 509 13.62 -14.84 -5.80
N SER A 510 13.07 -15.14 -6.98
CA SER A 510 12.47 -16.45 -7.28
C SER A 510 13.47 -17.62 -7.35
N GLY A 511 14.77 -17.34 -7.52
CA GLY A 511 15.81 -18.36 -7.69
C GLY A 511 15.88 -19.02 -9.06
N ILE A 512 15.21 -18.47 -10.09
CA ILE A 512 15.22 -19.03 -11.46
C ILE A 512 16.54 -18.76 -12.21
N VAL A 513 17.34 -17.79 -11.76
CA VAL A 513 18.60 -17.37 -12.40
C VAL A 513 19.69 -18.44 -12.22
N GLU A 514 20.45 -18.73 -13.28
CA GLU A 514 21.62 -19.61 -13.14
C GLU A 514 22.72 -18.96 -12.27
N PRO A 515 23.36 -19.71 -11.36
CA PRO A 515 24.34 -19.14 -10.43
C PRO A 515 25.48 -18.35 -11.08
N ASP A 516 25.94 -18.78 -12.26
CA ASP A 516 27.03 -18.15 -13.02
C ASP A 516 26.64 -16.79 -13.64
N ARG A 517 25.34 -16.47 -13.70
CA ARG A 517 24.82 -15.21 -14.24
C ARG A 517 24.45 -14.19 -13.17
N ALA A 518 24.33 -14.62 -11.91
CA ALA A 518 23.85 -13.79 -10.82
C ALA A 518 24.73 -12.55 -10.59
N GLU A 519 26.06 -12.72 -10.65
CA GLU A 519 27.00 -11.60 -10.49
C GLU A 519 26.83 -10.55 -11.60
N ALA A 520 26.63 -10.98 -12.85
CA ALA A 520 26.42 -10.05 -13.97
C ALA A 520 25.11 -9.26 -13.81
N VAL A 521 24.03 -9.92 -13.38
CA VAL A 521 22.76 -9.27 -13.06
C VAL A 521 22.93 -8.27 -11.91
N ALA A 522 23.64 -8.66 -10.84
CA ALA A 522 23.94 -7.79 -9.71
C ALA A 522 24.69 -6.52 -10.15
N ARG A 523 25.72 -6.65 -11.00
CA ARG A 523 26.45 -5.50 -11.56
C ARG A 523 25.56 -4.51 -12.30
N HIS A 524 24.56 -5.00 -13.06
CA HIS A 524 23.60 -4.12 -13.72
C HIS A 524 22.68 -3.40 -12.73
N LEU A 525 22.13 -4.13 -11.75
CA LEU A 525 21.19 -3.59 -10.76
C LEU A 525 21.80 -2.46 -9.93
N VAL A 526 23.05 -2.62 -9.46
CA VAL A 526 23.77 -1.57 -8.70
C VAL A 526 24.64 -0.67 -9.58
N GLY A 527 24.59 -0.86 -10.90
CA GLY A 527 25.32 -0.06 -11.88
C GLY A 527 24.65 1.30 -12.13
N PRO A 528 25.38 2.29 -12.67
CA PRO A 528 24.88 3.66 -12.85
C PRO A 528 23.69 3.77 -13.82
N ARG A 529 23.44 2.73 -14.62
CA ARG A 529 22.30 2.65 -15.56
C ARG A 529 20.99 2.38 -14.86
N LEU A 530 20.97 1.61 -13.76
CA LEU A 530 19.75 1.36 -12.97
C LEU A 530 19.76 2.03 -11.59
N PHE A 531 20.88 2.04 -10.88
CA PHE A 531 20.96 2.59 -9.54
C PHE A 531 21.13 4.10 -9.53
N SER A 532 20.13 4.82 -9.04
CA SER A 532 20.11 6.30 -9.01
C SER A 532 20.93 6.90 -7.87
N GLY A 533 21.39 6.09 -6.91
CA GLY A 533 21.91 6.57 -5.62
C GLY A 533 20.85 6.60 -4.51
N TRP A 534 19.56 6.52 -4.87
CA TRP A 534 18.44 6.31 -3.95
C TRP A 534 17.96 4.85 -3.97
N GLY A 535 18.03 4.20 -5.13
CA GLY A 535 17.62 2.82 -5.34
C GLY A 535 17.74 2.43 -6.81
N VAL A 536 17.42 1.18 -7.12
CA VAL A 536 17.28 0.65 -8.47
C VAL A 536 16.02 1.25 -9.10
N ARG A 537 16.18 1.84 -10.28
CA ARG A 537 15.09 2.37 -11.09
C ARG A 537 14.39 1.25 -11.83
N THR A 538 13.11 1.43 -12.09
CA THR A 538 12.34 0.42 -12.83
C THR A 538 12.87 0.20 -14.25
N TYR A 539 13.54 1.18 -14.85
CA TYR A 539 14.03 1.13 -16.22
C TYR A 539 15.35 1.87 -16.34
N ALA A 540 16.30 1.34 -17.13
CA ALA A 540 17.63 1.90 -17.20
C ALA A 540 17.69 3.26 -17.91
N GLU A 541 18.43 4.19 -17.32
CA GLU A 541 18.89 5.44 -17.93
C GLU A 541 19.71 5.09 -19.20
N GLU A 542 19.59 5.89 -20.27
CA GLU A 542 20.10 5.69 -21.65
C GLU A 542 19.18 4.93 -22.62
N GLN A 543 18.17 4.20 -22.13
CA GLN A 543 17.17 3.62 -23.02
C GLN A 543 16.14 4.69 -23.42
N ARG A 544 15.67 4.68 -24.67
CA ARG A 544 14.83 5.78 -25.20
C ARG A 544 13.56 6.04 -24.38
N PRO A 545 12.85 5.02 -23.85
CA PRO A 545 11.66 5.23 -23.03
C PRO A 545 11.91 5.71 -21.59
N TYR A 546 13.17 5.77 -21.14
CA TYR A 546 13.48 6.15 -19.77
C TYR A 546 12.90 7.52 -19.43
N ASN A 547 12.11 7.55 -18.36
CA ASN A 547 11.49 8.75 -17.82
C ASN A 547 11.63 8.74 -16.30
N PRO A 548 12.44 9.63 -15.69
CA PRO A 548 12.67 9.64 -14.25
C PRO A 548 11.39 9.92 -13.44
N VAL A 549 10.37 10.54 -14.04
CA VAL A 549 9.05 10.78 -13.39
C VAL A 549 7.97 9.79 -13.83
N GLY A 550 8.33 8.78 -14.64
CA GLY A 550 7.43 7.72 -15.07
C GLY A 550 7.41 6.58 -14.07
N ALA A 551 6.24 6.27 -13.51
CA ALA A 551 6.02 5.23 -12.50
C ALA A 551 6.77 3.92 -12.82
N HIS A 552 6.57 3.35 -13.99
CA HIS A 552 7.24 2.09 -14.38
C HIS A 552 8.36 2.25 -15.41
N LEU A 553 8.72 3.48 -15.79
CA LEU A 553 9.75 3.77 -16.81
C LEU A 553 10.97 4.53 -16.28
N GLY A 554 11.16 4.58 -14.96
CA GLY A 554 12.35 5.18 -14.39
C GLY A 554 12.25 5.58 -12.93
N ALA A 555 11.09 5.48 -12.28
CA ALA A 555 10.94 5.74 -10.86
C ALA A 555 11.65 4.68 -9.98
N VAL A 556 11.79 4.95 -8.69
CA VAL A 556 12.35 4.04 -7.68
C VAL A 556 11.25 3.66 -6.71
N TRP A 557 10.93 2.37 -6.65
CA TRP A 557 9.89 1.80 -5.79
C TRP A 557 10.55 1.09 -4.60
N PRO A 558 10.22 1.46 -3.34
CA PRO A 558 10.73 0.76 -2.17
C PRO A 558 10.47 -0.75 -2.21
N SER A 559 9.25 -1.18 -2.58
CA SER A 559 8.88 -2.60 -2.67
C SER A 559 9.71 -3.39 -3.70
N ASP A 560 9.86 -2.87 -4.94
CA ASP A 560 10.75 -3.46 -5.96
C ASP A 560 12.19 -3.60 -5.40
N ASN A 561 12.69 -2.57 -4.73
CA ASN A 561 14.03 -2.57 -4.15
C ASN A 561 14.22 -3.56 -2.99
N ALA A 562 13.18 -3.78 -2.18
CA ALA A 562 13.19 -4.81 -1.14
C ALA A 562 13.29 -6.21 -1.75
N ILE A 563 12.48 -6.50 -2.77
CA ILE A 563 12.53 -7.78 -3.50
C ILE A 563 13.90 -7.97 -4.17
N ILE A 564 14.44 -6.94 -4.83
CA ILE A 564 15.77 -6.98 -5.44
C ILE A 564 16.85 -7.30 -4.39
N ALA A 565 16.84 -6.61 -3.24
CA ALA A 565 17.82 -6.81 -2.18
C ALA A 565 17.75 -8.24 -1.61
N ALA A 566 16.54 -8.77 -1.38
CA ALA A 566 16.34 -10.15 -0.94
C ALA A 566 16.84 -11.16 -1.98
N GLY A 567 16.57 -10.92 -3.26
CA GLY A 567 17.11 -11.74 -4.35
C GLY A 567 18.63 -11.71 -4.43
N LEU A 568 19.26 -10.55 -4.24
CA LEU A 568 20.72 -10.44 -4.20
C LEU A 568 21.32 -11.22 -3.02
N ARG A 569 20.72 -11.15 -1.82
CA ARG A 569 21.14 -11.92 -0.65
C ARG A 569 21.06 -13.43 -0.90
N ARG A 570 20.00 -13.90 -1.58
CA ARG A 570 19.85 -15.32 -1.96
C ARG A 570 21.05 -15.85 -2.77
N TYR A 571 21.68 -15.00 -3.57
CA TYR A 571 22.84 -15.34 -4.40
C TYR A 571 24.19 -14.89 -3.80
N GLY A 572 24.23 -14.50 -2.52
CA GLY A 572 25.45 -14.07 -1.84
C GLY A 572 26.01 -12.71 -2.33
N CYS A 573 25.20 -11.92 -3.03
CA CYS A 573 25.57 -10.58 -3.52
C CYS A 573 25.37 -9.51 -2.44
N ASP A 574 26.00 -9.70 -1.29
CA ASP A 574 25.72 -8.98 -0.04
C ASP A 574 25.98 -7.48 -0.12
N GLU A 575 27.11 -7.09 -0.73
CA GLU A 575 27.47 -5.68 -0.89
C GLU A 575 26.45 -4.94 -1.79
N ALA A 576 25.94 -5.62 -2.81
CA ALA A 576 24.94 -5.06 -3.71
C ALA A 576 23.59 -4.88 -2.99
N ALA A 577 23.17 -5.88 -2.22
CA ALA A 577 21.96 -5.79 -1.39
C ALA A 577 22.08 -4.67 -0.36
N ALA A 578 23.18 -4.61 0.39
CA ALA A 578 23.43 -3.59 1.40
C ALA A 578 23.42 -2.17 0.82
N ARG A 579 23.95 -1.99 -0.41
CA ARG A 579 23.92 -0.70 -1.10
C ARG A 579 22.50 -0.24 -1.45
N ILE A 580 21.63 -1.16 -1.87
CA ILE A 580 20.21 -0.86 -2.15
C ILE A 580 19.49 -0.51 -0.84
N THR A 581 19.66 -1.33 0.19
CA THR A 581 19.10 -1.10 1.52
C THR A 581 19.47 0.30 2.05
N ALA A 582 20.75 0.66 2.01
CA ALA A 582 21.19 1.99 2.43
C ALA A 582 20.51 3.13 1.63
N GLY A 583 20.38 2.96 0.32
CA GLY A 583 19.72 3.94 -0.54
C GLY A 583 18.27 4.21 -0.14
N ILE A 584 17.50 3.15 0.13
CA ILE A 584 16.09 3.26 0.50
C ILE A 584 15.92 3.88 1.90
N PHE A 585 16.73 3.48 2.89
CA PHE A 585 16.68 4.11 4.22
C PHE A 585 17.14 5.58 4.19
N ASP A 586 18.04 5.96 3.28
CA ASP A 586 18.39 7.37 3.05
C ASP A 586 17.21 8.20 2.52
N ILE A 587 16.27 7.59 1.78
CA ILE A 587 15.01 8.25 1.38
C ILE A 587 14.18 8.56 2.63
N VAL A 588 13.98 7.57 3.51
CA VAL A 588 13.19 7.73 4.75
C VAL A 588 13.81 8.78 5.66
N ARG A 589 15.14 8.80 5.78
CA ARG A 589 15.86 9.79 6.59
C ARG A 589 15.61 11.23 6.13
N LEU A 590 15.40 11.44 4.82
CA LEU A 590 15.20 12.78 4.26
C LEU A 590 13.72 13.17 4.12
N LEU A 591 12.82 12.22 3.89
CA LEU A 591 11.39 12.49 3.69
C LEU A 591 10.51 12.24 4.93
N GLY A 592 11.04 11.52 5.92
CA GLY A 592 10.28 11.00 7.06
C GLY A 592 9.38 9.81 6.71
N SER A 593 8.66 9.32 7.72
CA SER A 593 7.57 8.33 7.57
C SER A 593 6.22 9.06 7.47
N PRO A 594 5.23 8.54 6.71
CA PRO A 594 5.34 7.41 5.78
C PRO A 594 6.30 7.65 4.62
N ILE A 595 6.93 6.59 4.12
CA ILE A 595 7.66 6.62 2.84
C ILE A 595 6.64 6.62 1.68
N PRO A 596 6.86 7.40 0.60
CA PRO A 596 5.99 7.33 -0.58
C PRO A 596 6.12 5.99 -1.32
N GLU A 597 5.06 5.61 -2.01
CA GLU A 597 4.97 4.45 -2.91
C GLU A 597 6.13 4.37 -3.90
N THR A 598 6.52 5.54 -4.42
CA THR A 598 7.62 5.66 -5.36
C THR A 598 8.16 7.10 -5.35
N ILE A 599 9.44 7.24 -5.68
CA ILE A 599 10.08 8.54 -5.93
C ILE A 599 10.57 8.60 -7.38
N ALA A 600 10.74 9.82 -7.90
CA ALA A 600 11.34 9.98 -9.22
C ALA A 600 12.78 9.45 -9.24
N GLY A 601 13.17 8.74 -10.29
CA GLY A 601 14.50 8.13 -10.40
C GLY A 601 15.58 9.05 -10.95
N TYR A 602 15.53 10.34 -10.61
CA TYR A 602 16.68 11.21 -10.86
C TYR A 602 17.89 10.72 -10.07
N ARG A 603 19.08 10.94 -10.63
CA ARG A 603 20.32 10.66 -9.93
C ARG A 603 20.43 11.51 -8.67
N ARG A 604 20.93 10.91 -7.59
CA ARG A 604 21.12 11.57 -6.29
C ARG A 604 22.04 12.80 -6.36
N ASP A 605 23.05 12.78 -7.21
CA ASP A 605 23.97 13.91 -7.41
C ASP A 605 23.32 15.09 -8.13
N LEU A 606 22.31 14.84 -8.96
CA LEU A 606 21.55 15.87 -9.68
C LEU A 606 20.58 16.61 -8.75
N THR A 607 19.76 15.89 -7.98
CA THR A 607 18.70 16.52 -7.17
C THR A 607 19.13 16.79 -5.73
N ARG A 608 20.07 16.02 -5.17
CA ARG A 608 20.52 16.03 -3.76
C ARG A 608 19.45 15.66 -2.72
N TYR A 609 18.18 15.64 -3.09
CA TYR A 609 17.06 15.15 -2.28
C TYR A 609 16.16 14.22 -3.12
N PRO A 610 15.41 13.29 -2.48
CA PRO A 610 14.43 12.47 -3.16
C PRO A 610 13.28 13.31 -3.71
N VAL A 611 12.95 13.15 -4.99
CA VAL A 611 11.87 13.92 -5.62
C VAL A 611 10.56 13.11 -5.53
N GLN A 612 9.62 13.61 -4.74
CA GLN A 612 8.31 12.98 -4.56
C GLN A 612 7.44 13.15 -5.82
N LEU A 613 6.72 12.09 -6.19
CA LEU A 613 5.77 12.11 -7.29
C LEU A 613 4.36 12.39 -6.73
N PRO A 614 3.61 13.39 -7.25
CA PRO A 614 2.30 13.75 -6.69
C PRO A 614 1.23 12.64 -6.74
N HIS A 615 1.42 11.63 -7.59
CA HIS A 615 0.51 10.50 -7.71
C HIS A 615 0.87 9.32 -6.82
N ALA A 616 2.07 9.32 -6.22
CA ALA A 616 2.55 8.22 -5.40
C ALA A 616 1.74 8.15 -4.10
N GLY A 617 1.30 6.94 -3.75
CA GLY A 617 0.57 6.74 -2.51
C GLY A 617 1.42 7.05 -1.27
N ARG A 618 0.81 7.67 -0.25
CA ARG A 618 1.49 8.02 1.00
C ARG A 618 0.44 8.22 2.12
N PRO A 619 0.30 7.28 3.08
CA PRO A 619 1.02 6.01 3.22
C PRO A 619 0.62 4.97 2.16
N GLN A 620 1.47 3.96 1.99
CA GLN A 620 1.25 2.82 1.12
C GLN A 620 1.81 1.54 1.79
N ALA A 621 1.06 0.42 1.72
CA ALA A 621 1.34 -0.79 2.49
C ALA A 621 2.62 -1.54 2.06
N TRP A 622 2.81 -1.87 0.78
CA TRP A 622 4.05 -2.52 0.31
C TRP A 622 5.30 -1.65 0.50
N SER A 623 5.14 -0.34 0.70
CA SER A 623 6.29 0.56 0.87
C SER A 623 6.74 0.57 2.33
N SER A 624 5.76 0.46 3.22
CA SER A 624 5.98 0.22 4.65
C SER A 624 6.52 -1.19 4.87
N GLY A 625 5.94 -2.19 4.18
CA GLY A 625 6.42 -3.57 4.15
C GLY A 625 7.86 -3.67 3.64
N ALA A 626 8.20 -2.98 2.56
CA ALA A 626 9.55 -2.94 2.00
C ALA A 626 10.62 -2.56 3.04
N LEU A 627 10.37 -1.59 3.91
CA LEU A 627 11.33 -1.19 4.95
C LEU A 627 11.56 -2.32 5.96
N LEU A 628 10.51 -3.04 6.32
CA LEU A 628 10.58 -4.21 7.20
C LEU A 628 11.30 -5.39 6.51
N MET A 629 10.98 -5.67 5.25
CA MET A 629 11.66 -6.71 4.47
C MET A 629 13.15 -6.39 4.30
N LEU A 630 13.52 -5.13 4.04
CA LEU A 630 14.91 -4.69 3.94
C LEU A 630 15.67 -4.87 5.27
N LEU A 631 15.03 -4.58 6.40
CA LEU A 631 15.58 -4.83 7.73
C LEU A 631 15.81 -6.33 7.97
N GLY A 632 14.81 -7.17 7.70
CA GLY A 632 14.94 -8.63 7.81
C GLY A 632 15.99 -9.21 6.86
N THR A 633 16.08 -8.66 5.64
CA THR A 633 17.08 -9.03 4.63
C THR A 633 18.50 -8.66 5.08
N ALA A 634 18.68 -7.48 5.68
CA ALA A 634 19.96 -7.03 6.21
C ALA A 634 20.42 -7.87 7.42
N LEU A 635 19.48 -8.35 8.25
CA LEU A 635 19.75 -9.30 9.33
C LEU A 635 19.89 -10.75 8.83
N GLY A 636 19.53 -11.02 7.58
CA GLY A 636 19.57 -12.36 6.98
C GLY A 636 18.65 -13.36 7.67
N LEU A 637 17.43 -12.92 8.01
CA LEU A 637 16.44 -13.76 8.68
C LEU A 637 15.93 -14.85 7.72
N SER A 638 16.04 -16.12 8.11
CA SER A 638 15.53 -17.23 7.31
C SER A 638 15.02 -18.40 8.18
N PRO A 639 13.79 -18.89 7.95
CA PRO A 639 13.28 -20.06 8.66
C PRO A 639 14.00 -21.34 8.20
N CYS A 640 14.49 -22.14 9.14
CA CYS A 640 15.15 -23.42 8.89
C CYS A 640 14.68 -24.50 9.87
N GLY A 641 13.72 -25.32 9.44
CA GLY A 641 13.02 -26.23 10.34
C GLY A 641 12.43 -25.45 11.51
N ASP A 642 12.59 -25.93 12.73
CA ASP A 642 12.07 -25.26 13.94
C ASP A 642 12.99 -24.16 14.49
N ASN A 643 13.87 -23.58 13.67
CA ASN A 643 14.82 -22.53 14.07
C ASN A 643 14.77 -21.33 13.11
N LEU A 644 15.17 -20.17 13.63
CA LEU A 644 15.48 -18.98 12.84
C LEU A 644 16.99 -18.89 12.60
N LEU A 645 17.42 -18.90 11.35
CA LEU A 645 18.79 -18.56 10.97
C LEU A 645 18.93 -17.04 10.86
N VAL A 646 20.07 -16.54 11.33
CA VAL A 646 20.43 -15.12 11.30
C VAL A 646 21.83 -15.01 10.71
N ASP A 647 21.93 -14.40 9.53
CA ASP A 647 23.19 -14.12 8.84
C ASP A 647 23.28 -12.62 8.50
N PRO A 648 23.78 -11.77 9.40
CA PRO A 648 23.69 -10.33 9.23
C PRO A 648 24.72 -9.79 8.22
N ALA A 649 24.23 -9.04 7.25
CA ALA A 649 25.00 -8.24 6.29
C ALA A 649 24.47 -6.80 6.26
N LEU A 650 24.79 -6.04 7.31
CA LEU A 650 24.30 -4.66 7.46
C LEU A 650 25.03 -3.67 6.54
N PRO A 651 24.32 -2.67 5.99
CA PRO A 651 24.97 -1.57 5.29
C PRO A 651 25.89 -0.76 6.21
N GLN A 652 26.92 -0.15 5.62
CA GLN A 652 27.80 0.76 6.36
C GLN A 652 27.01 1.95 6.91
N GLY A 653 27.25 2.28 8.18
CA GLY A 653 26.60 3.39 8.88
C GLY A 653 25.28 3.01 9.56
N PHE A 654 24.93 1.72 9.62
CA PHE A 654 23.77 1.24 10.37
C PHE A 654 24.13 0.91 11.83
N GLY A 655 25.41 0.80 12.16
CA GLY A 655 25.85 0.54 13.53
C GLY A 655 25.39 -0.83 14.05
N ARG A 656 25.05 -0.90 15.34
CA ARG A 656 24.43 -2.10 15.96
C ARG A 656 22.91 -2.07 15.78
N ILE A 657 22.36 -3.22 15.42
CA ILE A 657 20.91 -3.51 15.34
C ILE A 657 20.62 -4.80 16.10
N GLU A 658 19.53 -4.80 16.87
CA GLU A 658 18.97 -5.95 17.55
C GLU A 658 17.47 -5.97 17.27
N LEU A 659 16.97 -7.10 16.81
CA LEU A 659 15.55 -7.33 16.60
C LEU A 659 15.15 -8.47 17.53
N LEU A 660 14.39 -8.13 18.57
CA LEU A 660 14.03 -9.04 19.67
C LEU A 660 12.63 -9.56 19.47
N ASP A 661 12.35 -10.76 19.99
CA ASP A 661 11.01 -11.36 19.98
C ASP A 661 10.44 -11.58 18.57
N ILE A 662 11.26 -12.06 17.63
CA ILE A 662 10.84 -12.42 16.27
C ILE A 662 9.92 -13.65 16.32
N PRO A 663 8.62 -13.52 15.99
CA PRO A 663 7.68 -14.63 16.06
C PRO A 663 7.94 -15.65 14.95
N GLY A 664 7.65 -16.91 15.25
CA GLY A 664 7.63 -17.98 14.26
C GLY A 664 7.29 -19.32 14.90
N ARG A 665 7.44 -20.41 14.15
CA ARG A 665 7.24 -21.77 14.66
C ARG A 665 8.17 -22.15 15.82
N TRP A 666 9.28 -21.43 15.97
CA TRP A 666 10.21 -21.50 17.11
C TRP A 666 9.69 -20.77 18.36
N GLY A 667 8.49 -20.18 18.34
CA GLY A 667 7.97 -19.30 19.37
C GLY A 667 8.47 -17.87 19.16
N HIS A 668 9.58 -17.52 19.79
CA HIS A 668 10.24 -16.21 19.65
C HIS A 668 11.76 -16.41 19.56
N ALA A 669 12.43 -15.61 18.75
CA ALA A 669 13.88 -15.62 18.60
C ALA A 669 14.43 -14.20 18.42
N ASP A 670 15.69 -13.99 18.77
CA ASP A 670 16.35 -12.71 18.63
C ASP A 670 17.37 -12.74 17.49
N ALA A 671 17.52 -11.61 16.80
CA ALA A 671 18.53 -11.41 15.76
C ALA A 671 19.41 -10.21 16.07
N TYR A 672 20.73 -10.39 15.93
CA TYR A 672 21.72 -9.35 16.22
C TYR A 672 22.59 -9.11 15.00
N GLY A 673 22.82 -7.84 14.67
CA GLY A 673 23.69 -7.43 13.57
C GLY A 673 24.55 -6.23 13.95
N ARG A 674 25.75 -6.16 13.38
CA ARG A 674 26.58 -4.96 13.43
C ARG A 674 27.27 -4.75 12.10
N ASP A 675 27.29 -3.52 11.61
CA ASP A 675 28.05 -3.22 10.39
C ASP A 675 29.57 -3.48 10.61
N ARG A 676 30.25 -3.97 9.57
CA ARG A 676 31.65 -4.42 9.67
C ARG A 676 32.67 -3.27 9.63
N ALA A 677 32.24 -2.00 9.67
CA ALA A 677 33.12 -0.85 9.47
C ALA A 677 34.14 -0.62 10.61
N LEU A 678 33.95 -1.26 11.77
CA LEU A 678 34.85 -1.15 12.93
C LEU A 678 35.75 -2.36 13.18
N ALA A 679 35.56 -3.49 12.49
CA ALA A 679 36.35 -4.71 12.74
C ALA A 679 37.76 -4.68 12.11
N GLY A 680 38.01 -3.81 11.12
CA GLY A 680 39.26 -3.75 10.36
C GLY A 680 40.34 -2.80 10.88
N ARG A 681 40.11 -2.07 11.99
CA ARG A 681 41.07 -1.05 12.51
C ARG A 681 41.67 -1.35 13.90
N GLY A 682 41.52 -2.57 14.42
CA GLY A 682 42.11 -3.00 15.69
C GLY A 682 43.22 -4.03 15.52
N SER A 683 44.43 -3.70 16.00
CA SER A 683 45.57 -4.61 16.24
C SER A 683 46.40 -5.08 15.02
N ARG A 684 47.27 -4.20 14.52
CA ARG A 684 48.65 -4.59 14.21
C ARG A 684 49.53 -4.15 15.38
N LEU A 685 49.56 -4.95 16.45
CA LEU A 685 50.69 -4.91 17.38
C LEU A 685 51.92 -5.38 16.61
N ARG A 686 52.87 -4.47 16.38
CA ARG A 686 54.21 -4.81 15.86
C ARG A 686 54.94 -5.63 16.94
N PRO A 687 55.54 -6.79 16.61
CA PRO A 687 56.55 -7.37 17.49
C PRO A 687 57.83 -6.54 17.38
N GLY A 688 58.38 -6.17 18.55
CA GLY A 688 59.75 -5.71 18.71
C GLY A 688 60.72 -6.88 18.88
#